data_AF-A0A969XJX5-F1
#
_entry.id   AF-A0A969XJX5-F1
#
_cell.length_a   1.000
_cell.length_b   1.000
_cell.length_c   1.000
_cell.angle_alpha   90.00
_cell.angle_beta   90.00
_cell.angle_gamma   90.00
#
_symmetry.space_group_name_H-M   'P 1'
#
loop_
_entity.id
_entity.type
_entity.pdbx_description
1 polymer ?
#
loop_
_entity_poly.entity_id
_entity_poly.type
_entity_poly.pdbx_seq_one_letter_code
_entity_poly.pdbx_strand_id
1 'polypeptide(L)'
;MDTHGFDLLRDVQIPELNTRARLYRHAATGAELLSLENADENKCFGITFRTPPTDSTGVPHIMEHSVLSGSERFRAKDPFIELSKGSLKTFLNAFTAPDKTAYPVASTNAQDLYNLIDVYMDAVLHPLLTELTFQQEAWHYELDGPDSPLAIKGVVYNEMRGAYSSPDSLLYRYGQQTLLPDNAYGFDSGGDPEVIPSLTYEQFLAFHRTYYHPSNALIFFYGDDDPEERLRRMAGYLEGYERREVKADVALQPAFSEPRRVTIPYPVSEEEAEGSKAMVTVGWLLPEVTDPVLTMSMGILTHILIGTPASPLRKALIDSGLGEDLAGAGLENDLRQMYLATGLKGARKEDADRIEALILETLGSLVENGIEPEMIEAALNTLEFNLRENNTGRFPRGLSLMMRALRTWSHGADPLGPVAFEAPLNAIKERLESDARYFEGLVREHLVANSHRVTLVLEPDPGLGDREEAKERERLAALQRELGDEQTQTIVRATAALKAHQEAPDPPEVLAQIPSLRLEDLEKESPTIPIEESRLAGTPLLYHDLFTNGIAYLDLAMDLHAVPQDLLPYVSLFADALTEIGTEQDDYVRLSQRIGRKTGGIGATLMVSAVQQEPSAAAWLVLRAKSTMAQAQDLLDILRDILLTLKLDNRDRFRQMVLEGKASMEAGLVPGGHGVANGRLRANYSEADWLGEQTGGIEQLFFLRRLAQEIDSDWFAVLERLETLRGILLNRSGMLANVTLDAENWATLRPGLEALLDALPATEVERAAWTIVPSPVNEGLTIPAQVNYVAKGANLYDLGYTYDGSAAVISNQLRSTWLWERIRVQGGAYGGFCILDLRSGIWSFVSYRDPNLLRTVEVYDRTAEYLRSVDVSDDELTKSIIGTIGAIDAYQLPDAKGYTSMVRYMVNDTDELRQQRRDQVLSTTVEDFRAFADVLERASQAGRVVVLGSPEAIRAANAERGEWLTVTRVL
;
A
#
# COMPACT_ATOMS: atom_id res chain seq x y z
N MET A 1 -31.80 -11.13 -23.91
CA MET A 1 -32.00 -10.03 -24.89
C MET A 1 -30.62 -9.69 -25.39
N ASP A 2 -30.46 -9.55 -26.70
CA ASP A 2 -29.22 -9.10 -27.34
C ASP A 2 -29.17 -7.57 -27.20
N THR A 3 -28.14 -7.06 -26.53
CA THR A 3 -27.86 -5.63 -26.36
C THR A 3 -26.46 -5.36 -26.89
N HIS A 4 -26.34 -4.58 -27.97
CA HIS A 4 -25.06 -4.26 -28.62
C HIS A 4 -24.21 -5.49 -29.02
N GLY A 5 -24.81 -6.64 -29.37
CA GLY A 5 -24.09 -7.85 -29.74
C GLY A 5 -23.65 -8.71 -28.55
N PHE A 6 -24.12 -8.41 -27.34
CA PHE A 6 -23.87 -9.17 -26.12
C PHE A 6 -25.11 -9.95 -25.68
N ASP A 7 -24.93 -11.25 -25.48
CA ASP A 7 -25.92 -12.14 -24.88
C ASP A 7 -25.73 -12.17 -23.36
N LEU A 8 -26.78 -11.80 -22.61
CA LEU A 8 -26.80 -11.96 -21.15
C LEU A 8 -26.88 -13.46 -20.78
N LEU A 9 -25.87 -13.96 -20.07
CA LEU A 9 -25.77 -15.35 -19.62
C LEU A 9 -26.33 -15.54 -18.20
N ARG A 10 -26.06 -14.58 -17.30
CA ARG A 10 -26.42 -14.67 -15.89
C ARG A 10 -26.67 -13.28 -15.31
N ASP A 11 -27.64 -13.17 -14.41
CA ASP A 11 -28.03 -11.94 -13.70
C ASP A 11 -28.38 -12.31 -12.26
N VAL A 12 -27.53 -11.89 -11.31
CA VAL A 12 -27.59 -12.29 -9.91
C VAL A 12 -27.42 -11.07 -9.01
N GLN A 13 -28.24 -10.96 -7.97
CA GLN A 13 -27.97 -10.04 -6.87
C GLN A 13 -27.01 -10.69 -5.87
N ILE A 14 -25.96 -9.98 -5.46
CA ILE A 14 -25.03 -10.35 -4.39
C ILE A 14 -25.33 -9.41 -3.20
N PRO A 15 -26.19 -9.80 -2.26
CA PRO A 15 -26.65 -8.93 -1.18
C PRO A 15 -25.49 -8.45 -0.29
N GLU A 16 -24.54 -9.33 0.02
CA GLU A 16 -23.39 -9.03 0.88
C GLU A 16 -22.37 -8.06 0.27
N LEU A 17 -22.58 -7.63 -0.98
CA LEU A 17 -21.81 -6.57 -1.64
C LEU A 17 -22.72 -5.43 -2.15
N ASN A 18 -24.02 -5.47 -1.86
CA ASN A 18 -25.03 -4.58 -2.44
C ASN A 18 -24.84 -4.37 -3.96
N THR A 19 -24.60 -5.47 -4.69
CA THR A 19 -24.16 -5.43 -6.08
C THR A 19 -24.99 -6.36 -6.95
N ARG A 20 -25.43 -5.88 -8.11
CA ARG A 20 -26.02 -6.72 -9.16
C ARG A 20 -24.94 -7.15 -10.14
N ALA A 21 -24.70 -8.45 -10.25
CA ALA A 21 -23.72 -9.04 -11.14
C ALA A 21 -24.38 -9.55 -12.42
N ARG A 22 -23.95 -9.06 -13.59
CA ARG A 22 -24.39 -9.52 -14.91
C ARG A 22 -23.22 -10.04 -15.73
N LEU A 23 -23.29 -11.30 -16.13
CA LEU A 23 -22.30 -11.94 -17.01
C LEU A 23 -22.84 -11.98 -18.43
N TYR A 24 -22.10 -11.42 -19.37
CA TYR A 24 -22.43 -11.37 -20.79
C TYR A 24 -21.41 -12.13 -21.62
N ARG A 25 -21.79 -12.48 -22.85
CA ARG A 25 -20.90 -12.99 -23.88
C ARG A 25 -21.13 -12.27 -25.19
N HIS A 26 -20.06 -11.75 -25.78
CA HIS A 26 -20.12 -11.14 -27.11
C HIS A 26 -20.36 -12.23 -28.17
N ALA A 27 -21.42 -12.08 -28.96
CA ALA A 27 -21.89 -13.12 -29.88
C ALA A 27 -20.87 -13.46 -30.97
N ALA A 28 -20.17 -12.45 -31.51
CA ALA A 28 -19.25 -12.63 -32.64
C ALA A 28 -17.90 -13.23 -32.24
N THR A 29 -17.35 -12.84 -31.08
CA THR A 29 -15.99 -13.25 -30.66
C THR A 29 -15.99 -14.30 -29.55
N GLY A 30 -17.06 -14.41 -28.78
CA GLY A 30 -17.12 -15.22 -27.57
C GLY A 30 -16.48 -14.60 -26.33
N ALA A 31 -16.00 -13.35 -26.41
CA ALA A 31 -15.45 -12.62 -25.26
C ALA A 31 -16.48 -12.55 -24.13
N GLU A 32 -16.07 -12.79 -22.90
CA GLU A 32 -16.95 -12.69 -21.74
C GLU A 32 -16.77 -11.35 -21.03
N LEU A 33 -17.89 -10.79 -20.58
CA LEU A 33 -17.92 -9.52 -19.84
C LEU A 33 -18.66 -9.69 -18.53
N LEU A 34 -17.99 -9.46 -17.41
CA LEU A 34 -18.60 -9.42 -16.08
C LEU A 34 -18.83 -7.97 -15.66
N SER A 35 -20.10 -7.59 -15.49
CA SER A 35 -20.52 -6.26 -15.05
C SER A 35 -21.05 -6.32 -13.63
N LEU A 36 -20.34 -5.70 -12.69
CA LEU A 36 -20.77 -5.51 -11.31
C LEU A 36 -21.35 -4.10 -11.16
N GLU A 37 -22.64 -4.01 -10.82
CA GLU A 37 -23.40 -2.76 -10.80
C GLU A 37 -23.82 -2.42 -9.38
N ASN A 38 -23.37 -1.26 -8.90
CA ASN A 38 -23.64 -0.77 -7.55
C ASN A 38 -23.49 0.76 -7.50
N ALA A 39 -23.58 1.34 -6.31
CA ALA A 39 -23.49 2.78 -6.08
C ALA A 39 -22.06 3.25 -5.71
N ASP A 40 -21.03 2.43 -5.93
CA ASP A 40 -19.66 2.83 -5.66
C ASP A 40 -19.15 3.75 -6.76
N GLU A 41 -18.83 4.99 -6.38
CA GLU A 41 -18.34 6.01 -7.30
C GLU A 41 -16.96 5.65 -7.88
N ASN A 42 -16.18 4.78 -7.25
CA ASN A 42 -14.87 4.40 -7.76
C ASN A 42 -14.97 3.29 -8.82
N LYS A 43 -15.37 3.71 -10.02
CA LYS A 43 -15.59 2.83 -11.16
C LYS A 43 -14.28 2.19 -11.58
N CYS A 44 -14.35 0.91 -11.90
CA CYS A 44 -13.20 0.11 -12.30
C CYS A 44 -13.47 -0.59 -13.62
N PHE A 45 -12.43 -0.68 -14.44
CA PHE A 45 -12.40 -1.50 -15.63
C PHE A 45 -11.16 -2.39 -15.60
N GLY A 46 -11.25 -3.57 -16.19
CA GLY A 46 -10.07 -4.33 -16.55
C GLY A 46 -10.32 -5.26 -17.72
N ILE A 47 -9.30 -5.45 -18.54
CA ILE A 47 -9.26 -6.49 -19.55
C ILE A 47 -8.11 -7.45 -19.21
N THR A 48 -8.40 -8.75 -19.23
CA THR A 48 -7.43 -9.80 -18.91
C THR A 48 -7.33 -10.79 -20.04
N PHE A 49 -6.10 -11.16 -20.39
CA PHE A 49 -5.81 -12.23 -21.35
C PHE A 49 -5.16 -13.39 -20.61
N ARG A 50 -5.57 -14.62 -20.95
CA ARG A 50 -4.88 -15.83 -20.49
C ARG A 50 -3.61 -16.00 -21.31
N THR A 51 -2.45 -15.98 -20.65
CA THR A 51 -1.12 -15.84 -21.25
C THR A 51 -0.12 -16.86 -20.66
N PRO A 52 -0.44 -18.17 -20.64
CA PRO A 52 0.47 -19.16 -20.06
C PRO A 52 1.81 -19.22 -20.82
N PRO A 53 2.96 -19.07 -20.13
CA PRO A 53 4.26 -19.19 -20.75
C PRO A 53 4.56 -20.64 -21.15
N THR A 54 5.39 -20.81 -22.19
CA THR A 54 5.92 -22.11 -22.63
C THR A 54 7.42 -22.27 -22.40
N ASP A 55 8.06 -21.21 -21.90
CA ASP A 55 9.47 -21.10 -21.55
C ASP A 55 9.66 -19.94 -20.56
N SER A 56 10.88 -19.72 -20.10
CA SER A 56 11.23 -18.64 -19.16
C SER A 56 11.77 -17.39 -19.85
N THR A 57 11.39 -17.13 -21.11
CA THR A 57 11.82 -15.92 -21.83
C THR A 57 11.19 -14.63 -21.30
N GLY A 58 10.15 -14.74 -20.47
CA GLY A 58 9.41 -13.57 -19.96
C GLY A 58 8.50 -12.92 -21.00
N VAL A 59 8.20 -13.58 -22.12
CA VAL A 59 7.37 -12.99 -23.19
C VAL A 59 6.00 -12.45 -22.73
N PRO A 60 5.28 -13.02 -21.73
CA PRO A 60 4.06 -12.39 -21.21
C PRO A 60 4.33 -11.02 -20.56
N HIS A 61 5.38 -10.93 -19.75
CA HIS A 61 5.76 -9.71 -19.03
C HIS A 61 6.31 -8.63 -19.97
N ILE A 62 7.14 -9.03 -20.93
CA ILE A 62 7.65 -8.16 -21.99
C ILE A 62 6.50 -7.61 -22.84
N MET A 63 5.52 -8.46 -23.17
CA MET A 63 4.32 -8.02 -23.91
C MET A 63 3.51 -7.02 -23.08
N GLU A 64 3.40 -7.23 -21.78
CA GLU A 64 2.68 -6.35 -20.87
C GLU A 64 3.20 -4.91 -20.92
N HIS A 65 4.51 -4.73 -20.81
CA HIS A 65 5.16 -3.45 -21.02
C HIS A 65 4.97 -2.91 -22.44
N SER A 66 5.24 -3.75 -23.44
CA SER A 66 5.37 -3.30 -24.83
C SER A 66 4.06 -2.84 -25.46
N VAL A 67 2.91 -3.40 -25.06
CA VAL A 67 1.62 -2.94 -25.59
C VAL A 67 1.28 -1.52 -25.12
N LEU A 68 1.85 -1.08 -24.01
CA LEU A 68 1.68 0.28 -23.47
C LEU A 68 2.66 1.28 -24.09
N SER A 69 3.57 0.87 -24.98
CA SER A 69 4.52 1.73 -25.69
C SER A 69 4.00 2.22 -27.05
N GLY A 70 2.73 2.63 -27.08
CA GLY A 70 2.07 3.18 -28.26
C GLY A 70 1.25 2.19 -29.09
N SER A 71 0.15 2.68 -29.66
CA SER A 71 -0.81 1.92 -30.44
C SER A 71 -1.21 2.65 -31.73
N GLU A 72 -2.07 2.03 -32.55
CA GLU A 72 -2.46 2.60 -33.84
C GLU A 72 -3.07 4.00 -33.74
N ARG A 73 -3.92 4.24 -32.73
CA ARG A 73 -4.56 5.55 -32.45
C ARG A 73 -3.72 6.46 -31.57
N PHE A 74 -2.94 5.91 -30.63
CA PHE A 74 -2.17 6.69 -29.65
C PHE A 74 -0.68 6.40 -29.82
N ARG A 75 -0.04 7.15 -30.72
CA ARG A 75 1.32 6.85 -31.22
C ARG A 75 2.46 7.46 -30.41
N ALA A 76 2.17 8.04 -29.25
CA ALA A 76 3.23 8.50 -28.35
C ALA A 76 4.08 7.31 -27.90
N LYS A 77 5.33 7.57 -27.53
CA LYS A 77 6.24 6.50 -27.05
C LYS A 77 5.76 5.91 -25.74
N ASP A 78 5.14 6.73 -24.90
CA ASP A 78 4.62 6.33 -23.60
C ASP A 78 3.27 7.00 -23.29
N PRO A 79 2.16 6.51 -23.88
CA PRO A 79 0.83 7.00 -23.55
C PRO A 79 0.43 6.78 -22.09
N PHE A 80 0.99 5.76 -21.43
CA PHE A 80 0.71 5.45 -20.03
C PHE A 80 1.13 6.59 -19.10
N ILE A 81 2.32 7.16 -19.30
CA ILE A 81 2.80 8.30 -18.52
C ILE A 81 1.98 9.56 -18.78
N GLU A 82 1.56 9.81 -20.00
CA GLU A 82 0.74 10.97 -20.33
C GLU A 82 -0.67 10.88 -19.72
N LEU A 83 -1.28 9.69 -19.74
CA LEU A 83 -2.50 9.43 -18.96
C LEU A 83 -2.28 9.70 -17.48
N SER A 84 -1.14 9.28 -16.93
CA SER A 84 -0.85 9.47 -15.52
C SER A 84 -0.81 10.96 -15.12
N LYS A 85 -0.34 11.84 -16.00
CA LYS A 85 -0.24 13.29 -15.75
C LYS A 85 -1.57 14.04 -15.89
N GLY A 86 -2.47 13.58 -16.76
CA GLY A 86 -3.68 14.32 -17.18
C GLY A 86 -5.03 13.70 -16.80
N SER A 87 -5.05 12.78 -15.84
CA SER A 87 -6.27 12.05 -15.41
C SER A 87 -6.56 12.20 -13.92
N LEU A 88 -7.82 11.92 -13.56
CA LEU A 88 -8.29 11.77 -12.17
C LEU A 88 -8.26 10.31 -11.70
N LYS A 89 -7.41 9.49 -12.32
CA LYS A 89 -7.29 8.06 -12.03
C LYS A 89 -7.13 7.82 -10.53
N THR A 90 -7.93 6.91 -9.99
CA THR A 90 -7.71 6.33 -8.66
C THR A 90 -6.77 5.14 -8.76
N PHE A 91 -6.69 4.51 -9.93
CA PHE A 91 -5.76 3.42 -10.22
C PHE A 91 -5.43 3.35 -11.72
N LEU A 92 -4.17 3.05 -12.04
CA LEU A 92 -3.69 2.83 -13.39
C LEU A 92 -2.44 1.95 -13.32
N ASN A 93 -2.55 0.73 -13.81
CA ASN A 93 -1.43 -0.20 -13.84
C ASN A 93 -1.70 -1.34 -14.82
N ALA A 94 -0.72 -2.21 -14.99
CA ALA A 94 -0.87 -3.52 -15.60
C ALA A 94 -0.13 -4.57 -14.76
N PHE A 95 -0.49 -5.83 -14.94
CA PHE A 95 0.04 -6.93 -14.13
C PHE A 95 0.23 -8.18 -14.98
N THR A 96 1.38 -8.83 -14.81
CA THR A 96 1.66 -10.17 -15.35
C THR A 96 1.70 -11.19 -14.21
N ALA A 97 0.68 -12.04 -14.13
CA ALA A 97 0.66 -13.21 -13.26
C ALA A 97 1.18 -14.45 -14.02
N PRO A 98 1.39 -15.59 -13.34
CA PRO A 98 2.00 -16.78 -13.96
C PRO A 98 1.29 -17.33 -15.21
N ASP A 99 0.00 -17.03 -15.41
CA ASP A 99 -0.80 -17.54 -16.53
C ASP A 99 -1.77 -16.53 -17.16
N LYS A 100 -1.71 -15.27 -16.73
CA LYS A 100 -2.63 -14.22 -17.18
C LYS A 100 -2.00 -12.84 -17.07
N THR A 101 -2.38 -11.96 -17.99
CA THR A 101 -1.95 -10.57 -18.01
C THR A 101 -3.20 -9.67 -17.94
N ALA A 102 -3.25 -8.76 -16.98
CA ALA A 102 -4.40 -7.91 -16.70
C ALA A 102 -4.04 -6.42 -16.81
N TYR A 103 -4.96 -5.64 -17.39
CA TYR A 103 -4.80 -4.19 -17.59
C TYR A 103 -5.94 -3.42 -16.92
N PRO A 104 -5.87 -3.21 -15.59
CA PRO A 104 -6.90 -2.50 -14.85
C PRO A 104 -6.70 -0.99 -14.73
N VAL A 105 -7.82 -0.26 -14.78
CA VAL A 105 -7.90 1.18 -14.52
C VAL A 105 -9.10 1.48 -13.62
N ALA A 106 -9.02 2.56 -12.85
CA ALA A 106 -10.14 3.05 -12.06
C ALA A 106 -10.16 4.57 -11.97
N SER A 107 -11.36 5.14 -11.88
CA SER A 107 -11.58 6.57 -11.70
C SER A 107 -12.94 6.84 -11.07
N THR A 108 -13.02 7.91 -10.28
CA THR A 108 -14.31 8.42 -9.78
C THR A 108 -15.06 9.23 -10.84
N ASN A 109 -14.36 9.74 -11.86
CA ASN A 109 -14.95 10.48 -12.97
C ASN A 109 -15.22 9.54 -14.16
N ALA A 110 -16.45 9.56 -14.67
CA ALA A 110 -16.85 8.65 -15.74
C ALA A 110 -16.15 8.95 -17.08
N GLN A 111 -15.98 10.24 -17.42
CA GLN A 111 -15.28 10.63 -18.66
C GLN A 111 -13.79 10.24 -18.58
N ASP A 112 -13.17 10.40 -17.42
CA ASP A 112 -11.79 9.96 -17.17
C ASP A 112 -11.65 8.45 -17.32
N LEU A 113 -12.53 7.67 -16.68
CA LEU A 113 -12.57 6.21 -16.83
C LEU A 113 -12.64 5.82 -18.31
N TYR A 114 -13.51 6.45 -19.08
CA TYR A 114 -13.64 6.15 -20.50
C TYR A 114 -12.41 6.56 -21.31
N ASN A 115 -11.77 7.70 -21.00
CA ASN A 115 -10.49 8.06 -21.62
C ASN A 115 -9.41 6.99 -21.36
N LEU A 116 -9.33 6.48 -20.13
CA LEU A 116 -8.41 5.41 -19.74
C LEU A 116 -8.72 4.11 -20.50
N ILE A 117 -9.99 3.71 -20.56
CA ILE A 117 -10.45 2.52 -21.30
C ILE A 117 -10.11 2.64 -22.78
N ASP A 118 -10.35 3.80 -23.40
CA ASP A 118 -10.13 4.01 -24.82
C ASP A 118 -8.64 3.81 -25.19
N VAL A 119 -7.71 4.32 -24.37
CA VAL A 119 -6.27 4.11 -24.56
C VAL A 119 -5.86 2.66 -24.29
N TYR A 120 -6.36 2.06 -23.20
CA TYR A 120 -6.02 0.68 -22.83
C TYR A 120 -6.51 -0.34 -23.87
N MET A 121 -7.73 -0.16 -24.39
CA MET A 121 -8.28 -1.05 -25.41
C MET A 121 -7.51 -0.99 -26.73
N ASP A 122 -7.11 0.22 -27.16
CA ASP A 122 -6.27 0.38 -28.35
C ASP A 122 -4.86 -0.19 -28.13
N ALA A 123 -4.28 0.04 -26.94
CA ALA A 123 -3.00 -0.53 -26.54
C ALA A 123 -2.99 -2.05 -26.61
N VAL A 124 -3.94 -2.75 -25.98
CA VAL A 124 -3.91 -4.21 -25.93
C VAL A 124 -4.31 -4.88 -27.24
N LEU A 125 -5.23 -4.29 -28.03
CA LEU A 125 -5.74 -4.89 -29.27
C LEU A 125 -4.96 -4.46 -30.53
N HIS A 126 -4.46 -3.22 -30.56
CA HIS A 126 -3.79 -2.61 -31.72
C HIS A 126 -2.45 -1.93 -31.36
N PRO A 127 -1.54 -2.61 -30.64
CA PRO A 127 -0.23 -2.04 -30.29
C PRO A 127 0.68 -1.92 -31.52
N LEU A 128 1.62 -0.98 -31.49
CA LEU A 128 2.61 -0.81 -32.57
C LEU A 128 3.66 -1.91 -32.58
N LEU A 129 4.09 -2.38 -31.39
CA LEU A 129 5.08 -3.44 -31.17
C LEU A 129 6.30 -3.37 -32.09
N THR A 130 6.91 -2.19 -32.22
CA THR A 130 8.05 -2.01 -33.14
C THR A 130 9.31 -2.76 -32.66
N GLU A 131 10.27 -2.97 -33.56
CA GLU A 131 11.55 -3.58 -33.17
C GLU A 131 12.31 -2.73 -32.13
N LEU A 132 12.17 -1.40 -32.18
CA LEU A 132 12.73 -0.50 -31.15
C LEU A 132 12.02 -0.68 -29.80
N THR A 133 10.69 -0.84 -29.80
CA THR A 133 9.92 -1.17 -28.59
C THR A 133 10.40 -2.48 -27.99
N PHE A 134 10.55 -3.53 -28.81
CA PHE A 134 11.07 -4.82 -28.37
C PHE A 134 12.48 -4.69 -27.78
N GLN A 135 13.41 -4.01 -28.47
CA GLN A 135 14.76 -3.80 -27.96
C GLN A 135 14.77 -3.05 -26.63
N GLN A 136 13.92 -2.03 -26.47
CA GLN A 136 13.79 -1.26 -25.24
C GLN A 136 13.22 -2.08 -24.09
N GLU A 137 12.02 -2.64 -24.27
CA GLU A 137 11.26 -3.25 -23.18
C GLU A 137 11.76 -4.67 -22.87
N ALA A 138 12.17 -5.44 -23.88
CA ALA A 138 12.64 -6.81 -23.72
C ALA A 138 14.13 -6.85 -23.38
N TRP A 139 14.96 -6.92 -24.43
CA TRP A 139 16.40 -6.98 -24.35
C TRP A 139 17.03 -6.62 -25.71
N HIS A 140 18.25 -6.11 -25.69
CA HIS A 140 19.11 -5.90 -26.84
C HIS A 140 20.59 -5.99 -26.43
N TYR A 141 21.46 -6.20 -27.43
CA TYR A 141 22.88 -5.97 -27.25
C TYR A 141 23.19 -4.47 -27.37
N GLU A 142 23.86 -3.91 -26.37
CA GLU A 142 24.34 -2.53 -26.39
C GLU A 142 25.83 -2.47 -26.66
N LEU A 143 26.24 -1.59 -27.58
CA LEU A 143 27.63 -1.36 -27.93
C LEU A 143 27.86 0.11 -28.34
N ASP A 144 28.44 0.92 -27.44
CA ASP A 144 28.68 2.36 -27.67
C ASP A 144 29.67 2.67 -28.80
N GLY A 145 30.54 1.70 -29.11
CA GLY A 145 31.52 1.79 -30.19
C GLY A 145 32.16 0.42 -30.43
N PRO A 146 32.85 0.21 -31.56
CA PRO A 146 33.37 -1.11 -31.94
C PRO A 146 34.30 -1.77 -30.90
N ASP A 147 35.03 -0.94 -30.14
CA ASP A 147 35.97 -1.37 -29.11
C ASP A 147 35.38 -1.38 -27.69
N SER A 148 34.13 -0.95 -27.52
CA SER A 148 33.43 -0.97 -26.22
C SER A 148 33.10 -2.41 -25.82
N PRO A 149 32.95 -2.72 -24.51
CA PRO A 149 32.48 -4.04 -24.10
C PRO A 149 31.00 -4.23 -24.49
N LEU A 150 30.68 -5.38 -25.09
CA LEU A 150 29.29 -5.76 -25.38
C LEU A 150 28.51 -5.98 -24.08
N ALA A 151 27.31 -5.41 -23.97
CA ALA A 151 26.41 -5.58 -22.82
C ALA A 151 25.01 -6.02 -23.27
N ILE A 152 24.23 -6.60 -22.36
CA ILE A 152 22.78 -6.84 -22.56
C ILE A 152 22.02 -5.79 -21.75
N LYS A 153 21.01 -5.16 -22.36
CA LYS A 153 20.14 -4.19 -21.71
C LYS A 153 18.69 -4.38 -22.15
N GLY A 154 17.75 -3.97 -21.30
CA GLY A 154 16.31 -3.93 -21.58
C GLY A 154 15.56 -3.63 -20.28
N VAL A 155 14.34 -3.11 -20.35
CA VAL A 155 13.55 -2.77 -19.15
C VAL A 155 13.29 -4.04 -18.33
N VAL A 156 12.62 -5.04 -18.92
CA VAL A 156 12.28 -6.29 -18.24
C VAL A 156 13.53 -7.11 -17.90
N TYR A 157 14.54 -7.15 -18.79
CA TYR A 157 15.82 -7.81 -18.47
C TYR A 157 16.44 -7.27 -17.17
N ASN A 158 16.53 -5.95 -17.03
CA ASN A 158 17.11 -5.32 -15.84
C ASN A 158 16.20 -5.45 -14.61
N GLU A 159 14.89 -5.34 -14.80
CA GLU A 159 13.91 -5.55 -13.74
C GLU A 159 14.01 -6.94 -13.14
N MET A 160 14.05 -7.98 -13.97
CA MET A 160 14.14 -9.37 -13.49
C MET A 160 15.50 -9.69 -12.86
N ARG A 161 16.60 -9.08 -13.33
CA ARG A 161 17.88 -9.12 -12.61
C ARG A 161 17.77 -8.49 -11.22
N GLY A 162 17.06 -7.38 -11.11
CA GLY A 162 16.77 -6.74 -9.83
C GLY A 162 15.89 -7.62 -8.92
N ALA A 163 14.79 -8.16 -9.44
CA ALA A 163 13.87 -9.03 -8.71
C ALA A 163 14.60 -10.27 -8.15
N TYR A 164 15.45 -10.92 -8.95
CA TYR A 164 16.20 -12.11 -8.53
C TYR A 164 17.48 -11.84 -7.74
N SER A 165 17.76 -10.57 -7.40
CA SER A 165 18.69 -10.25 -6.33
C SER A 165 18.06 -10.43 -4.93
N SER A 166 16.73 -10.55 -4.84
CA SER A 166 16.01 -10.81 -3.59
C SER A 166 15.89 -12.31 -3.31
N PRO A 167 16.43 -12.81 -2.19
CA PRO A 167 16.27 -14.22 -1.80
C PRO A 167 14.82 -14.65 -1.58
N ASP A 168 13.96 -13.76 -1.06
CA ASP A 168 12.53 -14.03 -0.89
C ASP A 168 11.81 -14.20 -2.25
N SER A 169 12.20 -13.41 -3.27
CA SER A 169 11.66 -13.54 -4.64
C SER A 169 12.09 -14.84 -5.30
N LEU A 170 13.35 -15.24 -5.12
CA LEU A 170 13.86 -16.55 -5.53
C LEU A 170 13.10 -17.69 -4.84
N LEU A 171 12.83 -17.56 -3.53
CA LEU A 171 12.07 -18.56 -2.77
C LEU A 171 10.65 -18.73 -3.32
N TYR A 172 9.95 -17.64 -3.64
CA TYR A 172 8.61 -17.70 -4.23
C TYR A 172 8.65 -18.39 -5.60
N ARG A 173 9.56 -17.96 -6.49
CA ARG A 173 9.75 -18.56 -7.82
C ARG A 173 10.01 -20.06 -7.73
N TYR A 174 11.03 -20.46 -6.98
CA TYR A 174 11.41 -21.87 -6.88
C TYR A 174 10.38 -22.70 -6.12
N GLY A 175 9.69 -22.11 -5.13
CA GLY A 175 8.57 -22.75 -4.44
C GLY A 175 7.46 -23.14 -5.42
N GLN A 176 7.04 -22.22 -6.29
CA GLN A 176 6.06 -22.49 -7.35
C GLN A 176 6.57 -23.54 -8.34
N GLN A 177 7.76 -23.32 -8.93
CA GLN A 177 8.30 -24.18 -10.00
C GLN A 177 8.54 -25.62 -9.55
N THR A 178 8.95 -25.81 -8.30
CA THR A 178 9.21 -27.16 -7.76
C THR A 178 7.92 -27.91 -7.39
N LEU A 179 6.85 -27.20 -7.02
CA LEU A 179 5.54 -27.78 -6.76
C LEU A 179 4.75 -28.07 -8.04
N LEU A 180 4.91 -27.25 -9.08
CA LEU A 180 4.14 -27.31 -10.33
C LEU A 180 5.03 -27.47 -11.59
N PRO A 181 5.96 -28.45 -11.65
CA PRO A 181 6.99 -28.51 -12.70
C PRO A 181 6.49 -28.91 -14.09
N ASP A 182 5.32 -29.55 -14.21
CA ASP A 182 4.86 -30.20 -15.45
C ASP A 182 3.79 -29.39 -16.21
N ASN A 183 3.56 -28.13 -15.84
CA ASN A 183 2.67 -27.20 -16.53
C ASN A 183 3.29 -25.79 -16.65
N ALA A 184 2.51 -24.79 -17.05
CA ALA A 184 2.99 -23.42 -17.30
C ALA A 184 3.67 -22.77 -16.07
N TYR A 185 3.30 -23.17 -14.85
CA TYR A 185 3.85 -22.62 -13.60
C TYR A 185 5.26 -23.13 -13.29
N GLY A 186 5.74 -24.15 -14.00
CA GLY A 186 7.13 -24.62 -13.99
C GLY A 186 8.08 -23.65 -14.71
N PHE A 187 7.54 -22.71 -15.48
CA PHE A 187 8.29 -21.63 -16.12
C PHE A 187 8.20 -20.32 -15.33
N ASP A 188 8.92 -19.32 -15.80
CA ASP A 188 8.92 -17.97 -15.26
C ASP A 188 8.28 -17.01 -16.26
N SER A 189 7.05 -16.58 -15.96
CA SER A 189 6.31 -15.61 -16.78
C SER A 189 6.92 -14.21 -16.76
N GLY A 190 7.61 -13.85 -15.67
CA GLY A 190 8.34 -12.59 -15.53
C GLY A 190 9.62 -12.57 -16.37
N GLY A 191 10.27 -13.72 -16.45
CA GLY A 191 11.42 -13.99 -17.31
C GLY A 191 12.69 -14.25 -16.50
N ASP A 192 13.38 -15.33 -16.84
CA ASP A 192 14.69 -15.64 -16.30
C ASP A 192 15.76 -14.84 -17.06
N PRO A 193 16.57 -13.97 -16.42
CA PRO A 193 17.63 -13.22 -17.09
C PRO A 193 18.59 -14.07 -17.93
N GLU A 194 18.84 -15.33 -17.58
CA GLU A 194 19.67 -16.21 -18.43
C GLU A 194 18.97 -16.63 -19.74
N VAL A 195 17.63 -16.60 -19.77
CA VAL A 195 16.77 -17.09 -20.85
C VAL A 195 16.13 -15.95 -21.67
N ILE A 196 15.83 -14.79 -21.06
CA ILE A 196 15.29 -13.60 -21.75
C ILE A 196 16.04 -13.30 -23.06
N PRO A 197 17.40 -13.34 -23.12
CA PRO A 197 18.16 -13.08 -24.35
C PRO A 197 17.98 -14.11 -25.47
N SER A 198 17.15 -15.14 -25.28
CA SER A 198 16.78 -16.08 -26.33
C SER A 198 15.46 -15.73 -27.02
N LEU A 199 14.69 -14.78 -26.49
CA LEU A 199 13.45 -14.31 -27.11
C LEU A 199 13.75 -13.58 -28.41
N THR A 200 13.12 -14.01 -29.49
CA THR A 200 13.18 -13.34 -30.80
C THR A 200 12.00 -12.39 -30.99
N TYR A 201 12.18 -11.37 -31.83
CA TYR A 201 11.12 -10.44 -32.19
C TYR A 201 9.93 -11.15 -32.85
N GLU A 202 10.17 -12.19 -33.65
CA GLU A 202 9.11 -13.00 -34.25
C GLU A 202 8.28 -13.77 -33.22
N GLN A 203 8.93 -14.35 -32.20
CA GLN A 203 8.23 -15.02 -31.09
C GLN A 203 7.40 -14.01 -30.28
N PHE A 204 7.95 -12.83 -30.01
CA PHE A 204 7.27 -11.73 -29.36
C PHE A 204 6.01 -11.30 -30.12
N LEU A 205 6.09 -11.06 -31.43
CA LEU A 205 4.92 -10.72 -32.25
C LEU A 205 3.91 -11.89 -32.35
N ALA A 206 4.40 -13.13 -32.44
CA ALA A 206 3.54 -14.31 -32.49
C ALA A 206 2.75 -14.50 -31.19
N PHE A 207 3.35 -14.15 -30.04
CA PHE A 207 2.70 -14.21 -28.74
C PHE A 207 1.48 -13.28 -28.68
N HIS A 208 1.63 -12.00 -29.07
CA HIS A 208 0.51 -11.05 -29.15
C HIS A 208 -0.60 -11.58 -30.05
N ARG A 209 -0.26 -11.94 -31.29
CA ARG A 209 -1.22 -12.47 -32.28
C ARG A 209 -2.00 -13.69 -31.78
N THR A 210 -1.40 -14.48 -30.89
CA THR A 210 -1.99 -15.70 -30.33
C THR A 210 -2.88 -15.43 -29.13
N TYR A 211 -2.40 -14.67 -28.14
CA TYR A 211 -3.08 -14.54 -26.85
C TYR A 211 -3.93 -13.27 -26.71
N TYR A 212 -3.57 -12.18 -27.40
CA TYR A 212 -4.25 -10.86 -27.32
C TYR A 212 -5.38 -10.76 -28.35
N HIS A 213 -6.24 -11.77 -28.35
CA HIS A 213 -7.42 -11.84 -29.22
C HIS A 213 -8.68 -11.79 -28.37
N PRO A 214 -9.76 -11.09 -28.78
CA PRO A 214 -11.00 -10.98 -27.98
C PRO A 214 -11.60 -12.31 -27.52
N SER A 215 -11.50 -13.38 -28.31
CA SER A 215 -11.94 -14.73 -27.89
C SER A 215 -11.22 -15.29 -26.66
N ASN A 216 -10.11 -14.69 -26.24
CA ASN A 216 -9.35 -15.05 -25.06
C ASN A 216 -9.41 -13.97 -23.96
N ALA A 217 -10.16 -12.88 -24.21
CA ALA A 217 -10.28 -11.75 -23.29
C ALA A 217 -11.40 -11.98 -22.27
N LEU A 218 -11.13 -11.60 -21.03
CA LEU A 218 -12.08 -11.50 -19.93
C LEU A 218 -12.22 -10.02 -19.55
N ILE A 219 -13.41 -9.46 -19.72
CA ILE A 219 -13.65 -8.02 -19.59
C ILE A 219 -14.45 -7.74 -18.32
N PHE A 220 -13.93 -6.91 -17.42
CA PHE A 220 -14.54 -6.62 -16.13
C PHE A 220 -14.93 -5.16 -16.02
N PHE A 221 -16.12 -4.92 -15.44
CA PHE A 221 -16.60 -3.61 -15.04
C PHE A 221 -17.16 -3.63 -13.62
N TYR A 222 -16.95 -2.54 -12.89
CA TYR A 222 -17.50 -2.32 -11.55
C TYR A 222 -17.83 -0.84 -11.33
N GLY A 223 -18.92 -0.55 -10.64
CA GLY A 223 -19.25 0.80 -10.14
C GLY A 223 -20.60 1.32 -10.64
N ASP A 224 -20.75 2.64 -10.56
CA ASP A 224 -21.99 3.39 -10.79
C ASP A 224 -22.17 3.99 -12.20
N ASP A 225 -21.26 3.74 -13.15
CA ASP A 225 -21.44 4.16 -14.55
C ASP A 225 -22.55 3.38 -15.27
N ASP A 226 -23.06 3.97 -16.36
CA ASP A 226 -24.15 3.41 -17.16
C ASP A 226 -23.78 2.04 -17.77
N PRO A 227 -24.47 0.95 -17.37
CA PRO A 227 -24.17 -0.37 -17.90
C PRO A 227 -24.38 -0.54 -19.41
N GLU A 228 -25.29 0.23 -20.02
CA GLU A 228 -25.51 0.18 -21.47
C GLU A 228 -24.31 0.76 -22.23
N GLU A 229 -23.72 1.85 -21.71
CA GLU A 229 -22.52 2.47 -22.25
C GLU A 229 -21.29 1.53 -22.20
N ARG A 230 -21.17 0.72 -21.14
CA ARG A 230 -20.15 -0.35 -21.05
C ARG A 230 -20.23 -1.29 -22.25
N LEU A 231 -21.44 -1.80 -22.53
CA LEU A 231 -21.68 -2.74 -23.64
C LEU A 231 -21.47 -2.07 -25.00
N ARG A 232 -21.96 -0.84 -25.18
CA ARG A 232 -21.82 -0.09 -26.43
C ARG A 232 -20.35 0.18 -26.78
N ARG A 233 -19.52 0.58 -25.80
CA ARG A 233 -18.09 0.81 -26.00
C ARG A 233 -17.36 -0.48 -26.33
N MET A 234 -17.59 -1.53 -25.55
CA MET A 234 -16.96 -2.83 -25.80
C MET A 234 -17.36 -3.39 -27.17
N ALA A 235 -18.61 -3.24 -27.60
CA ALA A 235 -19.03 -3.63 -28.95
C ALA A 235 -18.23 -2.93 -30.05
N GLY A 236 -17.94 -1.63 -29.87
CA GLY A 236 -17.10 -0.86 -30.80
C GLY A 236 -15.66 -1.37 -30.86
N TYR A 237 -15.05 -1.70 -29.71
CA TYR A 237 -13.68 -2.24 -29.68
C TYR A 237 -13.57 -3.66 -30.22
N LEU A 238 -14.64 -4.43 -30.12
CA LEU A 238 -14.69 -5.82 -30.60
C LEU A 238 -15.16 -5.93 -32.06
N GLU A 239 -15.53 -4.81 -32.69
CA GLU A 239 -16.00 -4.79 -34.07
C GLU A 239 -14.90 -5.29 -35.03
N GLY A 240 -15.30 -6.12 -36.00
CA GLY A 240 -14.38 -6.69 -37.00
C GLY A 240 -13.61 -7.94 -36.55
N TYR A 241 -13.67 -8.33 -35.28
CA TYR A 241 -13.12 -9.60 -34.80
C TYR A 241 -14.13 -10.75 -34.97
N GLU A 242 -13.62 -11.91 -35.38
CA GLU A 242 -14.38 -13.16 -35.44
C GLU A 242 -13.90 -14.14 -34.38
N ARG A 243 -14.77 -15.05 -33.94
CA ARG A 243 -14.40 -16.07 -32.95
C ARG A 243 -13.24 -16.93 -33.43
N ARG A 244 -12.24 -17.10 -32.56
CA ARG A 244 -11.09 -17.99 -32.77
C ARG A 244 -10.85 -18.87 -31.55
N GLU A 245 -10.40 -20.10 -31.76
CA GLU A 245 -9.89 -20.95 -30.69
C GLU A 245 -8.50 -20.46 -30.26
N VAL A 246 -8.32 -20.19 -28.97
CA VAL A 246 -7.03 -19.81 -28.38
C VAL A 246 -6.69 -20.83 -27.30
N LYS A 247 -5.56 -21.52 -27.48
CA LYS A 247 -5.08 -22.56 -26.55
C LYS A 247 -4.37 -21.91 -25.36
N ALA A 248 -5.14 -21.42 -24.40
CA ALA A 248 -4.63 -20.74 -23.22
C ALA A 248 -4.93 -21.47 -21.89
N ASP A 249 -5.47 -22.69 -21.94
CA ASP A 249 -5.78 -23.45 -20.73
C ASP A 249 -4.51 -24.06 -20.12
N VAL A 250 -4.31 -23.85 -18.81
CA VAL A 250 -3.19 -24.42 -18.06
C VAL A 250 -3.56 -25.82 -17.58
N ALA A 251 -2.78 -26.85 -17.90
CA ALA A 251 -3.05 -28.22 -17.45
C ALA A 251 -2.87 -28.39 -15.93
N LEU A 252 -3.58 -29.35 -15.32
CA LEU A 252 -3.33 -29.73 -13.94
C LEU A 252 -1.97 -30.39 -13.77
N GLN A 253 -1.31 -30.08 -12.67
CA GLN A 253 -0.08 -30.73 -12.24
C GLN A 253 -0.39 -32.15 -11.76
N PRO A 254 0.22 -33.19 -12.37
CA PRO A 254 0.13 -34.55 -11.86
C PRO A 254 0.69 -34.67 -10.43
N ALA A 255 -0.02 -35.41 -9.58
CA ALA A 255 0.39 -35.64 -8.19
C ALA A 255 1.71 -36.41 -8.09
N PHE A 256 2.60 -36.02 -7.17
CA PHE A 256 3.80 -36.78 -6.86
C PHE A 256 3.47 -38.05 -6.07
N SER A 257 4.12 -39.16 -6.43
CA SER A 257 4.01 -40.43 -5.70
C SER A 257 4.74 -40.44 -4.36
N GLU A 258 5.72 -39.56 -4.19
CA GLU A 258 6.53 -39.40 -2.97
C GLU A 258 6.97 -37.95 -2.79
N PRO A 259 7.19 -37.48 -1.55
CA PRO A 259 7.74 -36.16 -1.28
C PRO A 259 9.10 -35.95 -1.94
N ARG A 260 9.39 -34.71 -2.35
CA ARG A 260 10.66 -34.33 -2.97
C ARG A 260 11.43 -33.36 -2.08
N ARG A 261 12.74 -33.31 -2.28
CA ARG A 261 13.63 -32.32 -1.68
C ARG A 261 14.45 -31.65 -2.75
N VAL A 262 14.53 -30.32 -2.71
CA VAL A 262 15.27 -29.50 -3.66
C VAL A 262 16.15 -28.51 -2.88
N THR A 263 17.43 -28.45 -3.24
CA THR A 263 18.39 -27.50 -2.67
C THR A 263 18.92 -26.63 -3.81
N ILE A 264 18.82 -25.31 -3.66
CA ILE A 264 19.24 -24.33 -4.69
C ILE A 264 20.13 -23.28 -4.01
N PRO A 265 21.34 -23.02 -4.52
CA PRO A 265 22.16 -21.94 -4.00
C PRO A 265 21.61 -20.57 -4.43
N TYR A 266 21.80 -19.54 -3.62
CA TYR A 266 21.47 -18.15 -3.98
C TYR A 266 22.61 -17.21 -3.58
N PRO A 267 22.81 -16.09 -4.31
CA PRO A 267 23.92 -15.19 -4.06
C PRO A 267 23.74 -14.40 -2.76
N VAL A 268 24.83 -14.25 -2.00
CA VAL A 268 24.94 -13.38 -0.81
C VAL A 268 26.27 -12.66 -0.83
N SER A 269 26.43 -11.57 -0.06
CA SER A 269 27.76 -10.97 0.15
C SER A 269 28.63 -11.83 1.09
N GLU A 270 29.95 -11.61 1.07
CA GLU A 270 30.89 -12.29 2.00
C GLU A 270 30.54 -12.00 3.47
N GLU A 271 30.13 -10.77 3.78
CA GLU A 271 29.70 -10.37 5.13
C GLU A 271 28.41 -11.08 5.57
N GLU A 272 27.48 -11.31 4.64
CA GLU A 272 26.23 -12.03 4.90
C GLU A 272 26.44 -13.55 5.02
N ALA A 273 27.45 -14.09 4.36
CA ALA A 273 27.78 -15.51 4.38
C ALA A 273 28.36 -16.00 5.73
N GLU A 274 28.86 -15.09 6.57
CA GLU A 274 29.31 -15.42 7.93
C GLU A 274 28.13 -15.74 8.89
N GLY A 275 26.88 -15.53 8.46
CA GLY A 275 25.66 -15.74 9.24
C GLY A 275 24.81 -16.99 8.89
N SER A 276 23.81 -17.27 9.74
CA SER A 276 22.76 -18.27 9.45
C SER A 276 21.73 -17.67 8.51
N LYS A 277 21.89 -17.85 7.18
CA LYS A 277 21.02 -17.19 6.17
C LYS A 277 20.27 -18.14 5.25
N ALA A 278 20.34 -19.46 5.47
CA ALA A 278 19.55 -20.39 4.69
C ALA A 278 18.04 -20.15 4.88
N MET A 279 17.26 -20.45 3.84
CA MET A 279 15.80 -20.46 3.90
C MET A 279 15.32 -21.88 3.67
N VAL A 280 14.43 -22.37 4.53
CA VAL A 280 13.90 -23.72 4.45
C VAL A 280 12.39 -23.64 4.50
N THR A 281 11.73 -24.17 3.48
CA THR A 281 10.26 -24.24 3.41
C THR A 281 9.80 -25.64 3.07
N VAL A 282 8.64 -26.00 3.61
CA VAL A 282 7.89 -27.20 3.21
C VAL A 282 6.61 -26.73 2.54
N GLY A 283 6.41 -27.17 1.30
CA GLY A 283 5.29 -26.81 0.45
C GLY A 283 4.44 -28.01 0.06
N TRP A 284 3.13 -27.80 -0.10
CA TRP A 284 2.16 -28.82 -0.52
C TRP A 284 1.31 -28.31 -1.67
N LEU A 285 1.17 -29.10 -2.73
CA LEU A 285 0.16 -28.84 -3.75
C LEU A 285 -1.21 -29.23 -3.20
N LEU A 286 -2.18 -28.33 -3.37
CA LEU A 286 -3.54 -28.47 -2.90
C LEU A 286 -4.51 -28.58 -4.10
N PRO A 287 -5.80 -28.88 -3.87
CA PRO A 287 -6.79 -28.97 -4.94
C PRO A 287 -6.99 -27.67 -5.73
N GLU A 288 -7.74 -27.76 -6.84
CA GLU A 288 -8.15 -26.61 -7.66
C GLU A 288 -8.96 -25.58 -6.85
N VAL A 289 -8.87 -24.31 -7.25
CA VAL A 289 -9.58 -23.17 -6.64
C VAL A 289 -11.09 -23.13 -6.92
N THR A 290 -11.63 -24.14 -7.61
CA THR A 290 -13.02 -24.16 -8.08
C THR A 290 -14.06 -24.50 -7.02
N ASP A 291 -13.65 -24.96 -5.83
CA ASP A 291 -14.53 -25.14 -4.67
C ASP A 291 -14.35 -23.98 -3.68
N PRO A 292 -15.29 -23.00 -3.66
CA PRO A 292 -15.18 -21.84 -2.79
C PRO A 292 -15.15 -22.19 -1.29
N VAL A 293 -15.83 -23.28 -0.89
CA VAL A 293 -15.87 -23.71 0.53
C VAL A 293 -14.51 -24.23 0.94
N LEU A 294 -13.88 -25.08 0.12
CA LEU A 294 -12.54 -25.59 0.40
C LEU A 294 -11.50 -24.48 0.36
N THR A 295 -11.51 -23.62 -0.67
CA THR A 295 -10.56 -22.50 -0.78
C THR A 295 -10.64 -21.56 0.43
N MET A 296 -11.85 -21.20 0.87
CA MET A 296 -12.04 -20.40 2.07
C MET A 296 -11.62 -21.15 3.35
N SER A 297 -11.91 -22.45 3.43
CA SER A 297 -11.48 -23.29 4.57
C SER A 297 -9.95 -23.35 4.67
N MET A 298 -9.23 -23.48 3.55
CA MET A 298 -7.78 -23.44 3.53
C MET A 298 -7.21 -22.06 3.92
N GLY A 299 -7.90 -20.98 3.55
CA GLY A 299 -7.57 -19.62 4.01
C GLY A 299 -7.67 -19.49 5.54
N ILE A 300 -8.79 -19.96 6.12
CA ILE A 300 -8.97 -19.98 7.58
C ILE A 300 -7.92 -20.87 8.24
N LEU A 301 -7.67 -22.07 7.70
CA LEU A 301 -6.67 -23.00 8.21
C LEU A 301 -5.26 -22.38 8.21
N THR A 302 -4.90 -21.67 7.14
CA THR A 302 -3.61 -20.99 7.05
C THR A 302 -3.48 -19.92 8.13
N HIS A 303 -4.53 -19.15 8.38
CA HIS A 303 -4.55 -18.18 9.48
C HIS A 303 -4.44 -18.86 10.85
N ILE A 304 -5.13 -20.00 11.05
CA ILE A 304 -4.97 -20.81 12.27
C ILE A 304 -3.52 -21.22 12.45
N LEU A 305 -2.88 -21.79 11.43
CA LEU A 305 -1.54 -22.38 11.53
C LEU A 305 -0.43 -21.32 11.71
N ILE A 306 -0.48 -20.22 10.97
CA ILE A 306 0.63 -19.24 10.89
C ILE A 306 0.22 -17.76 10.93
N GLY A 307 -1.07 -17.45 11.02
CA GLY A 307 -1.59 -16.08 10.86
C GLY A 307 -1.19 -15.10 11.97
N THR A 308 -0.98 -15.57 13.19
CA THR A 308 -0.65 -14.73 14.36
C THR A 308 0.54 -15.31 15.13
N PRO A 309 1.24 -14.53 15.98
CA PRO A 309 2.30 -15.07 16.85
C PRO A 309 1.82 -16.19 17.79
N ALA A 310 0.52 -16.25 18.10
CA ALA A 310 -0.09 -17.32 18.91
C ALA A 310 -0.43 -18.58 18.10
N SER A 311 -0.43 -18.50 16.76
CA SER A 311 -0.71 -19.63 15.88
C SER A 311 0.31 -20.76 16.08
N PRO A 312 -0.11 -22.04 16.22
CA PRO A 312 0.72 -23.11 16.76
C PRO A 312 1.94 -23.43 15.92
N LEU A 313 1.83 -23.43 14.58
CA LEU A 313 2.95 -23.72 13.72
C LEU A 313 3.94 -22.55 13.70
N ARG A 314 3.45 -21.31 13.59
CA ARG A 314 4.32 -20.12 13.70
C ARG A 314 5.03 -20.08 15.04
N LYS A 315 4.32 -20.28 16.14
CA LYS A 315 4.88 -20.30 17.49
C LYS A 315 5.96 -21.37 17.63
N ALA A 316 5.68 -22.59 17.18
CA ALA A 316 6.65 -23.68 17.24
C ALA A 316 7.93 -23.37 16.45
N LEU A 317 7.80 -22.80 15.25
CA LEU A 317 8.92 -22.41 14.40
C LEU A 317 9.77 -21.27 15.00
N ILE A 318 9.14 -20.22 15.54
CA ILE A 318 9.87 -19.09 16.11
C ILE A 318 10.51 -19.46 17.46
N ASP A 319 9.77 -20.14 18.34
CA ASP A 319 10.26 -20.53 19.66
C ASP A 319 11.39 -21.58 19.60
N SER A 320 11.52 -22.32 18.49
CA SER A 320 12.58 -23.30 18.34
C SER A 320 13.97 -22.67 18.18
N GLY A 321 14.04 -21.37 17.83
CA GLY A 321 15.29 -20.66 17.56
C GLY A 321 16.11 -21.25 16.39
N LEU A 322 15.42 -21.92 15.45
CA LEU A 322 16.06 -22.54 14.28
C LEU A 322 16.24 -21.58 13.11
N GLY A 323 15.54 -20.44 13.14
CA GLY A 323 15.61 -19.36 12.18
C GLY A 323 15.23 -18.03 12.83
N GLU A 324 15.34 -16.96 12.06
CA GLU A 324 15.10 -15.58 12.50
C GLU A 324 13.63 -15.17 12.31
N ASP A 325 12.98 -15.65 11.24
CA ASP A 325 11.60 -15.31 10.88
C ASP A 325 10.97 -16.38 9.99
N LEU A 326 9.66 -16.30 9.76
CA LEU A 326 8.96 -17.18 8.83
C LEU A 326 9.41 -16.98 7.37
N ALA A 327 9.35 -18.06 6.61
CA ALA A 327 9.56 -18.09 5.17
C ALA A 327 8.42 -18.81 4.45
N GLY A 328 8.33 -18.62 3.13
CA GLY A 328 7.33 -19.25 2.26
C GLY A 328 6.14 -18.34 1.95
N ALA A 329 5.37 -18.72 0.92
CA ALA A 329 4.27 -17.91 0.39
C ALA A 329 2.99 -17.93 1.26
N GLY A 330 2.91 -18.79 2.28
CA GLY A 330 1.64 -19.09 2.93
C GLY A 330 0.73 -19.86 1.97
N LEU A 331 -0.55 -19.49 1.90
CA LEU A 331 -1.51 -20.05 0.93
C LEU A 331 -1.49 -19.22 -0.36
N GLU A 332 -1.13 -19.87 -1.46
CA GLU A 332 -1.32 -19.38 -2.82
C GLU A 332 -2.65 -19.95 -3.37
N ASN A 333 -3.54 -19.07 -3.82
CA ASN A 333 -4.85 -19.43 -4.37
C ASN A 333 -5.29 -18.58 -5.55
N ASP A 334 -4.34 -17.90 -6.22
CA ASP A 334 -4.58 -17.16 -7.45
C ASP A 334 -4.21 -17.95 -8.73
N LEU A 335 -3.62 -19.14 -8.57
CA LEU A 335 -3.33 -20.13 -9.63
C LEU A 335 -4.48 -21.14 -9.81
N ARG A 336 -4.40 -21.99 -10.84
CA ARG A 336 -5.40 -23.05 -11.09
C ARG A 336 -5.52 -24.05 -9.93
N GLN A 337 -4.39 -24.48 -9.37
CA GLN A 337 -4.31 -25.30 -8.17
C GLN A 337 -3.69 -24.50 -7.05
N MET A 338 -4.29 -24.59 -5.85
CA MET A 338 -3.75 -23.94 -4.67
C MET A 338 -2.43 -24.60 -4.27
N TYR A 339 -1.58 -23.89 -3.53
CA TYR A 339 -0.53 -24.53 -2.73
C TYR A 339 -0.33 -23.81 -1.40
N LEU A 340 0.18 -24.52 -0.40
CA LEU A 340 0.58 -23.94 0.87
C LEU A 340 2.08 -24.16 1.05
N ALA A 341 2.87 -23.12 1.35
CA ALA A 341 4.28 -23.26 1.66
C ALA A 341 4.69 -22.40 2.86
N THR A 342 5.37 -23.01 3.84
CA THR A 342 5.85 -22.30 5.04
C THR A 342 7.13 -22.91 5.61
N GLY A 343 7.88 -22.14 6.40
CA GLY A 343 9.07 -22.58 7.10
C GLY A 343 9.81 -21.40 7.72
N LEU A 344 11.15 -21.40 7.68
CA LEU A 344 11.99 -20.41 8.34
C LEU A 344 13.05 -19.82 7.40
N LYS A 345 13.32 -18.52 7.55
CA LYS A 345 14.49 -17.83 6.99
C LYS A 345 15.45 -17.41 8.10
N GLY A 346 16.70 -17.15 7.73
CA GLY A 346 17.75 -16.90 8.73
C GLY A 346 18.18 -18.18 9.46
N ALA A 347 18.06 -19.33 8.80
CA ALA A 347 18.40 -20.62 9.37
C ALA A 347 19.84 -21.04 9.02
N ARG A 348 20.36 -22.05 9.74
CA ARG A 348 21.55 -22.78 9.28
C ARG A 348 21.14 -23.84 8.26
N LYS A 349 21.93 -24.04 7.21
CA LYS A 349 21.65 -25.06 6.20
C LYS A 349 21.60 -26.48 6.79
N GLU A 350 22.38 -26.74 7.83
CA GLU A 350 22.41 -28.03 8.53
C GLU A 350 21.14 -28.30 9.35
N ASP A 351 20.34 -27.27 9.65
CA ASP A 351 19.08 -27.42 10.41
C ASP A 351 17.87 -27.71 9.52
N ALA A 352 18.03 -27.81 8.19
CA ALA A 352 16.92 -28.04 7.27
C ALA A 352 16.07 -29.28 7.64
N ASP A 353 16.71 -30.39 8.02
CA ASP A 353 16.01 -31.61 8.45
C ASP A 353 15.25 -31.41 9.76
N ARG A 354 15.79 -30.60 10.66
CA ARG A 354 15.14 -30.27 11.94
C ARG A 354 13.94 -29.36 11.74
N ILE A 355 14.02 -28.42 10.80
CA ILE A 355 12.91 -27.53 10.44
C ILE A 355 11.79 -28.33 9.78
N GLU A 356 12.11 -29.19 8.80
CA GLU A 356 11.11 -30.07 8.18
C GLU A 356 10.44 -30.97 9.22
N ALA A 357 11.22 -31.64 10.08
CA ALA A 357 10.70 -32.49 11.14
C ALA A 357 9.78 -31.71 12.08
N LEU A 358 10.19 -30.53 12.55
CA LEU A 358 9.40 -29.68 13.44
C LEU A 358 8.05 -29.30 12.81
N ILE A 359 8.03 -28.96 11.51
CA ILE A 359 6.78 -28.64 10.80
C ILE A 359 5.86 -29.87 10.78
N LEU A 360 6.36 -31.03 10.35
CA LEU A 360 5.55 -32.25 10.22
C LEU A 360 5.08 -32.77 11.58
N GLU A 361 5.92 -32.72 12.61
CA GLU A 361 5.59 -33.12 13.98
C GLU A 361 4.52 -32.18 14.58
N THR A 362 4.64 -30.87 14.35
CA THR A 362 3.65 -29.90 14.83
C THR A 362 2.30 -30.13 14.15
N LEU A 363 2.27 -30.31 12.82
CA LEU A 363 1.05 -30.64 12.08
C LEU A 363 0.44 -31.98 12.53
N GLY A 364 1.27 -33.00 12.74
CA GLY A 364 0.83 -34.29 13.28
C GLY A 364 0.23 -34.18 14.69
N SER A 365 0.88 -33.41 15.57
CA SER A 365 0.39 -33.14 16.92
C SER A 365 -0.97 -32.43 16.91
N LEU A 366 -1.19 -31.47 16.00
CA LEU A 366 -2.49 -30.82 15.85
C LEU A 366 -3.58 -31.81 15.41
N VAL A 367 -3.26 -32.75 14.51
CA VAL A 367 -4.20 -33.81 14.08
C VAL A 367 -4.50 -34.81 15.21
N GLU A 368 -3.54 -35.09 16.09
CA GLU A 368 -3.73 -36.03 17.21
C GLU A 368 -4.44 -35.37 18.39
N ASN A 369 -3.94 -34.22 18.83
CA ASN A 369 -4.31 -33.55 20.08
C ASN A 369 -5.40 -32.47 19.91
N GLY A 370 -5.63 -32.02 18.68
CA GLY A 370 -6.64 -30.99 18.35
C GLY A 370 -6.09 -29.58 18.26
N ILE A 371 -6.87 -28.70 17.64
CA ILE A 371 -6.63 -27.25 17.60
C ILE A 371 -7.45 -26.60 18.71
N GLU A 372 -6.89 -25.58 19.38
CA GLU A 372 -7.61 -24.82 20.42
C GLU A 372 -8.88 -24.16 19.85
N PRO A 373 -10.08 -24.42 20.41
CA PRO A 373 -11.34 -23.88 19.87
C PRO A 373 -11.38 -22.36 19.74
N GLU A 374 -10.82 -21.65 20.71
CA GLU A 374 -10.74 -20.19 20.73
C GLU A 374 -9.93 -19.64 19.55
N MET A 375 -8.92 -20.39 19.09
CA MET A 375 -8.11 -20.03 17.93
C MET A 375 -8.90 -20.20 16.62
N ILE A 376 -9.70 -21.27 16.52
CA ILE A 376 -10.61 -21.46 15.38
C ILE A 376 -11.63 -20.33 15.33
N GLU A 377 -12.23 -19.98 16.48
CA GLU A 377 -13.17 -18.87 16.60
C GLU A 377 -12.53 -17.54 16.17
N ALA A 378 -11.31 -17.24 16.65
CA ALA A 378 -10.59 -16.02 16.30
C ALA A 378 -10.23 -15.95 14.81
N ALA A 379 -9.79 -17.06 14.21
CA ALA A 379 -9.47 -17.13 12.79
C ALA A 379 -10.73 -16.95 11.93
N LEU A 380 -11.82 -17.64 12.27
CA LEU A 380 -13.10 -17.49 11.58
C LEU A 380 -13.62 -16.04 11.67
N ASN A 381 -13.56 -15.44 12.86
CA ASN A 381 -13.93 -14.04 13.07
C ASN A 381 -13.09 -13.10 12.18
N THR A 382 -11.77 -13.24 12.21
CA THR A 382 -10.85 -12.37 11.46
C THR A 382 -11.13 -12.45 9.96
N LEU A 383 -11.34 -13.66 9.43
CA LEU A 383 -11.63 -13.87 8.02
C LEU A 383 -13.02 -13.34 7.63
N GLU A 384 -14.05 -13.61 8.43
CA GLU A 384 -15.39 -13.05 8.20
C GLU A 384 -15.37 -11.51 8.24
N PHE A 385 -14.71 -10.94 9.24
CA PHE A 385 -14.56 -9.50 9.38
C PHE A 385 -13.88 -8.90 8.13
N ASN A 386 -12.75 -9.47 7.69
CA ASN A 386 -12.05 -9.00 6.49
C ASN A 386 -12.89 -9.11 5.21
N LEU A 387 -13.69 -10.18 5.06
CA LEU A 387 -14.58 -10.36 3.92
C LEU A 387 -15.70 -9.32 3.88
N ARG A 388 -16.32 -9.05 5.03
CA ARG A 388 -17.40 -8.05 5.18
C ARG A 388 -16.88 -6.63 5.03
N GLU A 389 -15.79 -6.31 5.73
CA GLU A 389 -15.17 -4.97 5.70
C GLU A 389 -14.66 -4.62 4.31
N ASN A 390 -14.04 -5.61 3.65
CA ASN A 390 -13.42 -5.48 2.34
C ASN A 390 -12.63 -4.16 2.22
N ASN A 391 -11.85 -3.84 3.27
CA ASN A 391 -11.11 -2.60 3.39
C ASN A 391 -9.80 -2.72 2.62
N THR A 392 -9.83 -2.29 1.37
CA THR A 392 -8.69 -2.33 0.44
C THR A 392 -7.81 -1.08 0.53
N GLY A 393 -8.04 -0.22 1.53
CA GLY A 393 -7.34 1.05 1.68
C GLY A 393 -7.49 1.91 0.43
N ARG A 394 -6.35 2.26 -0.20
CA ARG A 394 -6.32 3.04 -1.44
C ARG A 394 -6.54 2.22 -2.70
N PHE A 395 -6.38 0.90 -2.63
CA PHE A 395 -6.60 0.04 -3.79
C PHE A 395 -8.11 -0.04 -4.08
N PRO A 396 -8.58 0.14 -5.33
CA PRO A 396 -10.01 0.12 -5.61
C PRO A 396 -10.67 -1.22 -5.25
N ARG A 397 -11.81 -1.16 -4.55
CA ARG A 397 -12.59 -2.35 -4.18
C ARG A 397 -12.99 -3.18 -5.40
N GLY A 398 -13.41 -2.52 -6.49
CA GLY A 398 -13.78 -3.18 -7.74
C GLY A 398 -12.66 -4.01 -8.33
N LEU A 399 -11.41 -3.52 -8.29
CA LEU A 399 -10.24 -4.27 -8.77
C LEU A 399 -9.89 -5.44 -7.87
N SER A 400 -10.10 -5.33 -6.55
CA SER A 400 -9.93 -6.48 -5.65
C SER A 400 -10.94 -7.58 -5.96
N LEU A 401 -12.20 -7.22 -6.26
CA LEU A 401 -13.22 -8.17 -6.70
C LEU A 401 -12.91 -8.76 -8.08
N MET A 402 -12.34 -7.98 -9.01
CA MET A 402 -11.86 -8.47 -10.29
C MET A 402 -10.82 -9.58 -10.10
N MET A 403 -9.80 -9.34 -9.25
CA MET A 403 -8.77 -10.35 -8.98
C MET A 403 -9.36 -11.62 -8.36
N ARG A 404 -10.33 -11.49 -7.44
CA ARG A 404 -11.06 -12.65 -6.90
C ARG A 404 -11.78 -13.42 -8.00
N ALA A 405 -12.51 -12.75 -8.89
CA ALA A 405 -13.20 -13.39 -10.01
C ALA A 405 -12.23 -14.13 -10.93
N LEU A 406 -11.07 -13.53 -11.24
CA LEU A 406 -10.04 -14.11 -12.11
C LEU A 406 -9.37 -15.39 -11.56
N ARG A 407 -9.58 -15.74 -10.28
CA ARG A 407 -9.12 -17.02 -9.69
C ARG A 407 -9.74 -18.21 -10.40
N THR A 408 -11.05 -18.16 -10.65
CA THR A 408 -11.81 -19.25 -11.28
C THR A 408 -12.10 -18.93 -12.75
N TRP A 409 -12.34 -17.66 -13.07
CA TRP A 409 -12.77 -17.24 -14.41
C TRP A 409 -11.73 -17.53 -15.49
N SER A 410 -10.44 -17.28 -15.21
CA SER A 410 -9.33 -17.58 -16.11
C SER A 410 -9.18 -19.07 -16.44
N HIS A 411 -9.81 -19.95 -15.66
CA HIS A 411 -9.80 -21.40 -15.87
C HIS A 411 -11.15 -21.93 -16.36
N GLY A 412 -12.04 -21.05 -16.83
CA GLY A 412 -13.35 -21.40 -17.38
C GLY A 412 -14.39 -21.83 -16.34
N ALA A 413 -14.14 -21.54 -15.05
CA ALA A 413 -15.08 -21.79 -13.95
C ALA A 413 -15.87 -20.53 -13.57
N ASP A 414 -16.84 -20.66 -12.65
CA ASP A 414 -17.76 -19.58 -12.28
C ASP A 414 -17.01 -18.36 -11.67
N PRO A 415 -17.05 -17.17 -12.30
CA PRO A 415 -16.39 -15.97 -11.77
C PRO A 415 -17.03 -15.46 -10.48
N LEU A 416 -18.29 -15.82 -10.17
CA LEU A 416 -18.99 -15.29 -9.00
C LEU A 416 -18.75 -16.12 -7.73
N GLY A 417 -18.30 -17.37 -7.87
CA GLY A 417 -17.98 -18.26 -6.74
C GLY A 417 -17.03 -17.65 -5.70
N PRO A 418 -15.89 -17.06 -6.09
CA PRO A 418 -14.96 -16.39 -5.16
C PRO A 418 -15.38 -14.95 -4.78
N VAL A 419 -16.38 -14.37 -5.44
CA VAL A 419 -16.88 -13.00 -5.17
C VAL A 419 -17.99 -13.01 -4.11
N ALA A 420 -18.96 -13.93 -4.22
CA ALA A 420 -20.03 -14.11 -3.25
C ALA A 420 -19.58 -15.03 -2.10
N PHE A 421 -19.37 -14.46 -0.92
CA PHE A 421 -18.69 -15.15 0.19
C PHE A 421 -19.62 -15.67 1.29
N GLU A 422 -20.89 -15.23 1.36
CA GLU A 422 -21.76 -15.65 2.47
C GLU A 422 -22.12 -17.13 2.42
N ALA A 423 -22.46 -17.66 1.24
CA ALA A 423 -22.81 -19.07 1.12
C ALA A 423 -21.65 -20.01 1.49
N PRO A 424 -20.40 -19.81 0.99
CA PRO A 424 -19.26 -20.59 1.45
C PRO A 424 -18.97 -20.44 2.95
N LEU A 425 -19.06 -19.23 3.49
CA LEU A 425 -18.81 -18.97 4.91
C LEU A 425 -19.82 -19.70 5.81
N ASN A 426 -21.11 -19.66 5.47
CA ASN A 426 -22.16 -20.36 6.22
C ASN A 426 -21.96 -21.88 6.15
N ALA A 427 -21.58 -22.42 4.99
CA ALA A 427 -21.27 -23.84 4.86
C ALA A 427 -20.09 -24.26 5.78
N ILE A 428 -19.09 -23.40 5.98
CA ILE A 428 -17.98 -23.67 6.92
C ILE A 428 -18.47 -23.65 8.36
N LYS A 429 -19.32 -22.68 8.72
CA LYS A 429 -19.94 -22.60 10.06
C LYS A 429 -20.76 -23.86 10.36
N GLU A 430 -21.60 -24.30 9.44
CA GLU A 430 -22.38 -25.54 9.57
C GLU A 430 -21.50 -26.79 9.70
N ARG A 431 -20.39 -26.85 8.94
CA ARG A 431 -19.41 -27.94 9.06
C ARG A 431 -18.79 -27.97 10.45
N LEU A 432 -18.38 -26.83 10.99
CA LEU A 432 -17.82 -26.73 12.35
C LEU A 432 -18.82 -27.09 13.44
N GLU A 433 -20.10 -26.73 13.27
CA GLU A 433 -21.16 -27.15 14.19
C GLU A 433 -21.37 -28.67 14.17
N SER A 434 -21.25 -29.30 12.99
CA SER A 434 -21.44 -30.74 12.81
C SER A 434 -20.21 -31.58 13.18
N ASP A 435 -19.01 -31.02 13.01
CA ASP A 435 -17.72 -31.66 13.26
C ASP A 435 -16.73 -30.65 13.82
N ALA A 436 -16.56 -30.68 15.15
CA ALA A 436 -15.62 -29.83 15.86
C ALA A 436 -14.15 -30.07 15.45
N ARG A 437 -13.84 -31.18 14.75
CA ARG A 437 -12.50 -31.53 14.26
C ARG A 437 -12.32 -31.30 12.75
N TYR A 438 -13.19 -30.48 12.14
CA TYR A 438 -13.17 -30.19 10.71
C TYR A 438 -11.79 -29.72 10.21
N PHE A 439 -11.15 -28.77 10.91
CA PHE A 439 -9.84 -28.24 10.49
C PHE A 439 -8.71 -29.25 10.68
N GLU A 440 -8.75 -30.09 11.71
CA GLU A 440 -7.82 -31.21 11.87
C GLU A 440 -7.98 -32.24 10.76
N GLY A 441 -9.20 -32.42 10.25
CA GLY A 441 -9.47 -33.20 9.04
C GLY A 441 -8.72 -32.65 7.83
N LEU A 442 -8.79 -31.33 7.61
CA LEU A 442 -8.08 -30.67 6.52
C LEU A 442 -6.56 -30.76 6.66
N VAL A 443 -6.01 -30.58 7.87
CA VAL A 443 -4.56 -30.78 8.13
C VAL A 443 -4.14 -32.21 7.79
N ARG A 444 -4.95 -33.20 8.22
CA ARG A 444 -4.67 -34.62 7.96
C ARG A 444 -4.66 -34.92 6.46
N GLU A 445 -5.70 -34.51 5.74
CA GLU A 445 -5.89 -34.83 4.32
C GLU A 445 -4.91 -34.08 3.42
N HIS A 446 -4.82 -32.76 3.58
CA HIS A 446 -4.15 -31.91 2.61
C HIS A 446 -2.69 -31.62 2.92
N LEU A 447 -2.23 -31.84 4.17
CA LEU A 447 -0.85 -31.58 4.58
C LEU A 447 -0.15 -32.87 5.03
N VAL A 448 -0.65 -33.56 6.05
CA VAL A 448 0.06 -34.72 6.65
C VAL A 448 0.07 -35.94 5.72
N ALA A 449 -1.08 -36.29 5.13
CA ALA A 449 -1.22 -37.45 4.24
C ALA A 449 -0.83 -37.16 2.78
N ASN A 450 -0.59 -35.88 2.43
CA ASN A 450 -0.34 -35.45 1.07
C ASN A 450 1.12 -35.70 0.67
N SER A 451 1.33 -36.61 -0.29
CA SER A 451 2.64 -36.95 -0.83
C SER A 451 3.18 -35.93 -1.84
N HIS A 452 2.34 -35.04 -2.37
CA HIS A 452 2.77 -33.92 -3.21
C HIS A 452 3.34 -32.80 -2.35
N ARG A 453 4.46 -33.11 -1.70
CA ARG A 453 5.17 -32.25 -0.76
C ARG A 453 6.59 -32.00 -1.26
N VAL A 454 7.05 -30.76 -1.15
CA VAL A 454 8.42 -30.36 -1.49
C VAL A 454 9.07 -29.66 -0.31
N THR A 455 10.23 -30.14 0.12
CA THR A 455 11.14 -29.39 0.99
C THR A 455 12.11 -28.61 0.12
N LEU A 456 12.01 -27.29 0.12
CA LEU A 456 12.91 -26.38 -0.60
C LEU A 456 13.90 -25.74 0.37
N VAL A 457 15.19 -25.91 0.09
CA VAL A 457 16.30 -25.29 0.81
C VAL A 457 17.01 -24.30 -0.11
N LEU A 458 16.95 -23.01 0.22
CA LEU A 458 17.81 -22.01 -0.40
C LEU A 458 19.07 -21.82 0.44
N GLU A 459 20.22 -22.12 -0.15
CA GLU A 459 21.52 -22.06 0.52
C GLU A 459 22.30 -20.81 0.10
N PRO A 460 22.80 -20.01 1.05
CA PRO A 460 23.63 -18.85 0.71
C PRO A 460 24.96 -19.32 0.12
N ASP A 461 25.35 -18.76 -1.02
CA ASP A 461 26.64 -18.99 -1.66
C ASP A 461 27.31 -17.64 -2.00
N PRO A 462 28.34 -17.22 -1.24
CA PRO A 462 29.00 -15.93 -1.45
C PRO A 462 29.75 -15.82 -2.79
N GLY A 463 30.11 -16.95 -3.39
CA GLY A 463 30.82 -16.96 -4.67
C GLY A 463 29.89 -17.07 -5.87
N LEU A 464 28.57 -17.23 -5.68
CA LEU A 464 27.65 -17.47 -6.78
C LEU A 464 27.52 -16.24 -7.70
N GLY A 465 27.30 -15.05 -7.14
CA GLY A 465 27.16 -13.82 -7.92
C GLY A 465 28.39 -13.55 -8.80
N ASP A 466 29.59 -13.62 -8.21
CA ASP A 466 30.85 -13.44 -8.96
C ASP A 466 31.03 -14.45 -10.10
N ARG A 467 30.63 -15.72 -9.87
CA ARG A 467 30.72 -16.77 -10.90
C ARG A 467 29.71 -16.53 -12.02
N GLU A 468 28.49 -16.10 -11.69
CA GLU A 468 27.45 -15.78 -12.68
C GLU A 468 27.85 -14.56 -13.52
N GLU A 469 28.32 -13.49 -12.90
CA GLU A 469 28.82 -12.30 -13.61
C GLU A 469 30.05 -12.62 -14.47
N ALA A 470 30.97 -13.44 -13.98
CA ALA A 470 32.13 -13.88 -14.76
C ALA A 470 31.72 -14.72 -15.98
N LYS A 471 30.75 -15.63 -15.80
CA LYS A 471 30.17 -16.46 -16.88
C LYS A 471 29.46 -15.58 -17.92
N GLU A 472 28.68 -14.59 -17.51
CA GLU A 472 28.02 -13.63 -18.41
C GLU A 472 29.07 -12.82 -19.19
N ARG A 473 30.06 -12.26 -18.50
CA ARG A 473 31.15 -11.49 -19.12
C ARG A 473 31.96 -12.31 -20.11
N GLU A 474 32.31 -13.55 -19.78
CA GLU A 474 33.03 -14.45 -20.69
C GLU A 474 32.17 -14.80 -21.92
N ARG A 475 30.87 -15.07 -21.73
CA ARG A 475 29.92 -15.33 -22.81
C ARG A 475 29.83 -14.13 -23.77
N LEU A 476 29.70 -12.91 -23.24
CA LEU A 476 29.63 -11.69 -24.05
C LEU A 476 30.95 -11.39 -24.77
N ALA A 477 32.09 -11.60 -24.10
CA ALA A 477 33.41 -11.44 -24.72
C ALA A 477 33.71 -12.50 -25.79
N ALA A 478 33.20 -13.73 -25.63
CA ALA A 478 33.26 -14.76 -26.66
C ALA A 478 32.41 -14.38 -27.87
N LEU A 479 31.16 -13.98 -27.64
CA LEU A 479 30.26 -13.50 -28.69
C LEU A 479 30.87 -12.33 -29.45
N GLN A 480 31.40 -11.33 -28.75
CA GLN A 480 32.03 -10.17 -29.38
C GLN A 480 33.23 -10.53 -30.27
N ARG A 481 33.99 -11.58 -29.94
CA ARG A 481 35.09 -12.08 -30.78
C ARG A 481 34.61 -12.82 -32.03
N GLU A 482 33.39 -13.35 -32.02
CA GLU A 482 32.78 -14.06 -33.14
C GLU A 482 32.03 -13.11 -34.09
N LEU A 483 31.66 -11.91 -33.63
CA LEU A 483 31.05 -10.87 -34.46
C LEU A 483 32.04 -10.38 -35.53
N GLY A 484 31.64 -10.47 -36.80
CA GLY A 484 32.36 -9.82 -37.89
C GLY A 484 32.16 -8.29 -37.89
N ASP A 485 33.02 -7.56 -38.60
CA ASP A 485 32.97 -6.08 -38.69
C ASP A 485 31.58 -5.54 -39.03
N GLU A 486 30.85 -6.20 -39.95
CA GLU A 486 29.51 -5.79 -40.36
C GLU A 486 28.47 -5.96 -39.23
N GLN A 487 28.55 -7.05 -38.46
CA GLN A 487 27.64 -7.31 -37.35
C GLN A 487 27.91 -6.35 -36.19
N THR A 488 29.19 -6.14 -35.85
CA THR A 488 29.60 -5.14 -34.84
C THR A 488 29.08 -3.76 -35.19
N GLN A 489 29.28 -3.30 -36.43
CA GLN A 489 28.78 -2.01 -36.89
C GLN A 489 27.25 -1.94 -36.91
N THR A 490 26.57 -3.06 -37.08
CA THR A 490 25.10 -3.12 -37.00
C THR A 490 24.60 -2.89 -35.57
N ILE A 491 25.23 -3.52 -34.58
CA ILE A 491 24.88 -3.32 -33.15
C ILE A 491 25.19 -1.88 -32.71
N VAL A 492 26.32 -1.31 -33.13
CA VAL A 492 26.65 0.11 -32.83
C VAL A 492 25.59 1.06 -33.40
N ARG A 493 25.18 0.85 -34.67
CA ARG A 493 24.12 1.67 -35.29
C ARG A 493 22.78 1.50 -34.61
N ALA A 494 22.40 0.27 -34.24
CA ALA A 494 21.16 -0.01 -33.51
C ALA A 494 21.16 0.68 -32.13
N THR A 495 22.26 0.57 -31.39
CA THR A 495 22.47 1.25 -30.10
C THR A 495 22.28 2.76 -30.23
N ALA A 496 22.94 3.38 -31.22
CA ALA A 496 22.81 4.82 -31.45
C ALA A 496 21.39 5.24 -31.86
N ALA A 497 20.72 4.43 -32.68
CA ALA A 497 19.34 4.69 -33.10
C ALA A 497 18.34 4.59 -31.94
N LEU A 498 18.49 3.58 -31.07
CA LEU A 498 17.65 3.41 -29.90
C LEU A 498 17.83 4.57 -28.90
N LYS A 499 19.07 4.95 -28.60
CA LYS A 499 19.36 6.11 -27.73
C LYS A 499 18.78 7.41 -28.29
N ALA A 500 18.96 7.66 -29.59
CA ALA A 500 18.38 8.83 -30.23
C ALA A 500 16.84 8.81 -30.21
N HIS A 501 16.22 7.64 -30.34
CA HIS A 501 14.77 7.49 -30.21
C HIS A 501 14.29 7.78 -28.79
N GLN A 502 14.99 7.30 -27.76
CA GLN A 502 14.66 7.51 -26.35
C GLN A 502 14.82 8.96 -25.90
N GLU A 503 15.89 9.63 -26.34
CA GLU A 503 16.19 11.01 -25.96
C GLU A 503 15.32 12.06 -26.67
N ALA A 504 14.77 11.72 -27.84
CA ALA A 504 13.92 12.63 -28.58
C ALA A 504 12.55 12.80 -27.88
N PRO A 505 12.09 14.02 -27.56
CA PRO A 505 10.73 14.22 -27.06
C PRO A 505 9.70 13.85 -28.14
N ASP A 506 8.52 13.42 -27.71
CA ASP A 506 7.40 13.22 -28.62
C ASP A 506 6.91 14.56 -29.19
N PRO A 507 6.52 14.62 -30.47
CA PRO A 507 5.97 15.84 -31.05
C PRO A 507 4.66 16.25 -30.34
N PRO A 508 4.41 17.56 -30.12
CA PRO A 508 3.18 18.03 -29.48
C PRO A 508 1.89 17.52 -30.14
N GLU A 509 1.89 17.37 -31.47
CA GLU A 509 0.76 16.83 -32.23
C GLU A 509 0.49 15.33 -32.00
N VAL A 510 1.49 14.58 -31.53
CA VAL A 510 1.36 13.17 -31.12
C VAL A 510 0.81 13.11 -29.70
N LEU A 511 1.34 13.92 -28.80
CA LEU A 511 0.86 14.02 -27.42
C LEU A 511 -0.61 14.47 -27.37
N ALA A 512 -1.02 15.38 -28.24
CA ALA A 512 -2.40 15.87 -28.35
C ALA A 512 -3.43 14.81 -28.80
N GLN A 513 -2.99 13.64 -29.28
CA GLN A 513 -3.89 12.54 -29.63
C GLN A 513 -4.36 11.77 -28.39
N ILE A 514 -3.59 11.84 -27.29
CA ILE A 514 -3.93 11.16 -26.04
C ILE A 514 -5.06 11.94 -25.38
N PRO A 515 -6.18 11.29 -25.03
CA PRO A 515 -7.26 11.96 -24.35
C PRO A 515 -6.80 12.40 -22.97
N SER A 516 -7.06 13.66 -22.64
CA SER A 516 -6.92 14.20 -21.30
C SER A 516 -8.25 14.80 -20.87
N LEU A 517 -8.44 14.93 -19.56
CA LEU A 517 -9.55 15.72 -19.06
C LEU A 517 -9.33 17.19 -19.38
N ARG A 518 -10.43 17.89 -19.60
CA ARG A 518 -10.49 19.34 -19.62
C ARG A 518 -11.01 19.84 -18.29
N LEU A 519 -10.80 21.13 -18.01
CA LEU A 519 -11.36 21.77 -16.82
C LEU A 519 -12.91 21.68 -16.76
N GLU A 520 -13.57 21.58 -17.92
CA GLU A 520 -15.02 21.40 -18.01
C GLU A 520 -15.51 19.98 -17.63
N ASP A 521 -14.62 18.99 -17.65
CA ASP A 521 -14.91 17.60 -17.24
C ASP A 521 -14.76 17.41 -15.72
N LEU A 522 -14.22 18.40 -15.01
CA LEU A 522 -14.06 18.38 -13.56
C LEU A 522 -15.35 18.82 -12.89
N GLU A 523 -15.75 18.08 -11.85
CA GLU A 523 -16.86 18.49 -11.00
C GLU A 523 -16.55 19.83 -10.35
N LYS A 524 -17.44 20.80 -10.50
CA LYS A 524 -17.26 22.14 -9.95
C LYS A 524 -17.53 22.17 -8.45
N GLU A 525 -18.41 21.30 -7.97
CA GLU A 525 -18.78 21.22 -6.58
C GLU A 525 -17.89 20.21 -5.84
N SER A 526 -17.52 20.55 -4.61
CA SER A 526 -16.76 19.67 -3.74
C SER A 526 -17.66 18.55 -3.22
N PRO A 527 -17.19 17.28 -3.18
CA PRO A 527 -17.99 16.20 -2.63
C PRO A 527 -18.22 16.40 -1.13
N THR A 528 -19.44 16.19 -0.67
CA THR A 528 -19.84 16.28 0.74
C THR A 528 -19.95 14.88 1.36
N ILE A 529 -19.85 14.81 2.68
CA ILE A 529 -20.02 13.56 3.44
C ILE A 529 -21.25 13.76 4.33
N PRO A 530 -22.25 12.86 4.29
CA PRO A 530 -23.43 12.96 5.14
C PRO A 530 -23.02 13.00 6.61
N ILE A 531 -23.52 13.98 7.36
CA ILE A 531 -23.24 14.13 8.79
C ILE A 531 -24.51 14.59 9.51
N GLU A 532 -24.92 13.85 10.53
CA GLU A 532 -25.96 14.25 11.48
C GLU A 532 -25.32 14.56 12.83
N GLU A 533 -25.44 15.82 13.26
CA GLU A 533 -24.97 16.28 14.55
C GLU A 533 -26.07 16.14 15.62
N SER A 534 -25.77 15.46 16.71
CA SER A 534 -26.70 15.30 17.83
C SER A 534 -25.95 15.13 19.15
N ARG A 535 -26.65 14.73 20.21
CA ARG A 535 -26.05 14.36 21.51
C ARG A 535 -26.63 13.04 22.00
N LEU A 536 -25.80 12.23 22.64
CA LEU A 536 -26.17 10.96 23.26
C LEU A 536 -25.60 10.92 24.68
N ALA A 537 -26.44 10.70 25.70
CA ALA A 537 -26.06 10.82 27.12
C ALA A 537 -25.32 12.13 27.48
N GLY A 538 -25.58 13.23 26.76
CA GLY A 538 -24.91 14.53 26.93
C GLY A 538 -23.62 14.71 26.12
N THR A 539 -23.05 13.65 25.57
CA THR A 539 -21.86 13.67 24.70
C THR A 539 -22.24 14.05 23.27
N PRO A 540 -21.53 14.98 22.61
CA PRO A 540 -21.68 15.25 21.18
C PRO A 540 -21.52 13.98 20.33
N LEU A 541 -22.36 13.83 19.32
CA LEU A 541 -22.38 12.68 18.42
C LEU A 541 -22.39 13.18 16.96
N LEU A 542 -21.45 12.66 16.17
CA LEU A 542 -21.46 12.74 14.70
C LEU A 542 -21.88 11.38 14.15
N TYR A 543 -22.94 11.36 13.37
CA TYR A 543 -23.43 10.15 12.72
C TYR A 543 -23.36 10.26 11.20
N HIS A 544 -22.83 9.22 10.56
CA HIS A 544 -22.67 9.11 9.12
C HIS A 544 -23.45 7.91 8.59
N ASP A 545 -24.59 8.18 7.95
CA ASP A 545 -25.39 7.15 7.25
C ASP A 545 -24.71 6.78 5.94
N LEU A 546 -23.83 5.78 6.03
CA LEU A 546 -23.08 5.22 4.91
C LEU A 546 -23.23 3.70 4.92
N PHE A 547 -23.31 3.10 3.73
CA PHE A 547 -23.29 1.65 3.62
C PHE A 547 -21.92 1.10 4.07
N THR A 548 -21.90 0.38 5.19
CA THR A 548 -20.68 -0.22 5.77
C THR A 548 -20.66 -1.74 5.70
N ASN A 549 -21.60 -2.35 4.97
CA ASN A 549 -21.73 -3.81 4.84
C ASN A 549 -21.85 -4.54 6.20
N GLY A 550 -22.62 -3.96 7.13
CA GLY A 550 -22.81 -4.53 8.46
C GLY A 550 -21.59 -4.42 9.38
N ILE A 551 -20.66 -3.51 9.10
CA ILE A 551 -19.56 -3.15 10.00
C ILE A 551 -19.89 -1.85 10.73
N ALA A 552 -19.89 -1.89 12.06
CA ALA A 552 -19.96 -0.69 12.88
C ALA A 552 -18.56 -0.10 13.05
N TYR A 553 -18.39 1.17 12.69
CA TYR A 553 -17.20 1.95 13.02
C TYR A 553 -17.56 2.99 14.09
N LEU A 554 -16.85 2.93 15.22
CA LEU A 554 -17.03 3.80 16.37
C LEU A 554 -15.70 4.45 16.73
N ASP A 555 -15.67 5.78 16.75
CA ASP A 555 -14.56 6.54 17.31
C ASP A 555 -15.02 7.31 18.55
N LEU A 556 -14.30 7.14 19.66
CA LEU A 556 -14.50 7.89 20.89
C LEU A 556 -13.29 8.82 21.10
N ALA A 557 -13.47 10.09 20.77
CA ALA A 557 -12.44 11.11 20.90
C ALA A 557 -12.51 11.78 22.28
N MET A 558 -11.38 11.90 22.95
CA MET A 558 -11.19 12.54 24.26
C MET A 558 -10.35 13.81 24.09
N ASP A 559 -10.83 14.95 24.56
CA ASP A 559 -10.16 16.25 24.39
C ASP A 559 -8.86 16.30 25.20
N LEU A 560 -7.73 16.45 24.50
CA LEU A 560 -6.43 16.54 25.14
C LEU A 560 -6.24 17.87 25.84
N HIS A 561 -6.98 18.93 25.52
CA HIS A 561 -6.87 20.18 26.26
C HIS A 561 -7.37 20.06 27.71
N ALA A 562 -7.97 18.94 28.11
CA ALA A 562 -8.20 18.64 29.53
C ALA A 562 -6.90 18.25 30.28
N VAL A 563 -5.82 17.92 29.56
CA VAL A 563 -4.58 17.36 30.10
C VAL A 563 -3.57 18.46 30.44
N PRO A 564 -3.10 18.55 31.69
CA PRO A 564 -1.99 19.41 32.08
C PRO A 564 -0.72 19.15 31.26
N GLN A 565 0.04 20.22 30.98
CA GLN A 565 1.20 20.17 30.09
C GLN A 565 2.26 19.12 30.48
N ASP A 566 2.49 18.89 31.77
CA ASP A 566 3.47 17.92 32.28
C ASP A 566 3.07 16.46 32.05
N LEU A 567 1.78 16.21 31.80
CA LEU A 567 1.25 14.87 31.51
C LEU A 567 1.17 14.55 30.01
N LEU A 568 1.33 15.54 29.12
CA LEU A 568 1.24 15.32 27.66
C LEU A 568 2.17 14.22 27.13
N PRO A 569 3.45 14.10 27.57
CA PRO A 569 4.33 13.02 27.09
C PRO A 569 3.85 11.60 27.45
N TYR A 570 2.97 11.46 28.45
CA TYR A 570 2.38 10.17 28.83
C TYR A 570 1.20 9.76 27.93
N VAL A 571 0.65 10.67 27.12
CA VAL A 571 -0.58 10.45 26.36
C VAL A 571 -0.44 9.32 25.34
N SER A 572 0.69 9.23 24.61
CA SER A 572 0.90 8.14 23.65
C SER A 572 1.03 6.78 24.33
N LEU A 573 1.71 6.71 25.48
CA LEU A 573 1.79 5.47 26.27
C LEU A 573 0.44 5.07 26.88
N PHE A 574 -0.37 6.06 27.28
CA PHE A 574 -1.72 5.82 27.76
C PHE A 574 -2.63 5.30 26.64
N ALA A 575 -2.49 5.82 25.42
CA ALA A 575 -3.17 5.32 24.23
C ALA A 575 -2.90 3.83 24.02
N ASP A 576 -1.62 3.43 24.04
CA ASP A 576 -1.22 2.02 23.93
C ASP A 576 -1.77 1.19 25.11
N ALA A 577 -1.74 1.74 26.32
CA ALA A 577 -2.20 1.05 27.52
C ALA A 577 -3.69 0.69 27.48
N LEU A 578 -4.54 1.49 26.82
CA LEU A 578 -5.97 1.21 26.67
C LEU A 578 -6.24 -0.19 26.10
N THR A 579 -5.34 -0.71 25.26
CA THR A 579 -5.51 -2.02 24.61
C THR A 579 -4.47 -3.06 25.02
N GLU A 580 -3.42 -2.68 25.76
CA GLU A 580 -2.24 -3.53 25.97
C GLU A 580 -1.83 -3.79 27.43
N ILE A 581 -2.51 -3.19 28.41
CA ILE A 581 -2.15 -3.37 29.84
C ILE A 581 -3.06 -4.36 30.59
N GLY A 582 -4.29 -4.54 30.10
CA GLY A 582 -5.33 -5.36 30.72
C GLY A 582 -6.35 -4.55 31.54
N THR A 583 -7.37 -5.26 32.02
CA THR A 583 -8.49 -4.73 32.81
C THR A 583 -8.59 -5.44 34.16
N GLU A 584 -9.63 -5.15 34.94
CA GLU A 584 -9.92 -5.92 36.17
C GLU A 584 -10.30 -7.38 35.87
N GLN A 585 -10.90 -7.64 34.70
CA GLN A 585 -11.39 -8.97 34.32
C GLN A 585 -10.35 -9.78 33.55
N ASP A 586 -9.60 -9.11 32.65
CA ASP A 586 -8.70 -9.74 31.70
C ASP A 586 -7.27 -9.21 31.89
N ASP A 587 -6.28 -10.11 31.90
CA ASP A 587 -4.89 -9.67 31.69
C ASP A 587 -4.68 -9.21 30.23
N TYR A 588 -3.52 -8.62 29.94
CA TYR A 588 -3.23 -8.09 28.61
C TYR A 588 -3.30 -9.14 27.48
N VAL A 589 -3.02 -10.41 27.79
CA VAL A 589 -3.08 -11.50 26.80
C VAL A 589 -4.54 -11.84 26.49
N ARG A 590 -5.36 -12.03 27.53
CA ARG A 590 -6.79 -12.34 27.38
C ARG A 590 -7.56 -11.20 26.72
N LEU A 591 -7.24 -9.95 27.08
CA LEU A 591 -7.85 -8.77 26.44
C LEU A 591 -7.55 -8.74 24.95
N SER A 592 -6.29 -8.92 24.56
CA SER A 592 -5.87 -8.97 23.15
C SER A 592 -6.58 -10.10 22.38
N GLN A 593 -6.64 -11.30 22.96
CA GLN A 593 -7.38 -12.43 22.38
C GLN A 593 -8.88 -12.14 22.23
N ARG A 594 -9.50 -11.54 23.25
CA ARG A 594 -10.92 -11.18 23.22
C ARG A 594 -11.22 -10.12 22.14
N ILE A 595 -10.36 -9.11 22.01
CA ILE A 595 -10.44 -8.11 20.92
C ILE A 595 -10.37 -8.80 19.57
N GLY A 596 -9.38 -9.66 19.33
CA GLY A 596 -9.20 -10.35 18.04
C GLY A 596 -10.32 -11.35 17.70
N ARG A 597 -11.01 -11.89 18.72
CA ARG A 597 -12.09 -12.88 18.54
C ARG A 597 -13.47 -12.28 18.37
N LYS A 598 -13.71 -11.11 18.96
CA LYS A 598 -15.05 -10.50 19.05
C LYS A 598 -15.17 -9.17 18.31
N THR A 599 -14.10 -8.68 17.70
CA THR A 599 -14.10 -7.40 17.00
C THR A 599 -13.26 -7.50 15.73
N GLY A 600 -13.26 -6.44 14.92
CA GLY A 600 -12.31 -6.25 13.83
C GLY A 600 -11.05 -5.47 14.23
N GLY A 601 -10.89 -5.18 15.53
CA GLY A 601 -9.82 -4.39 16.08
C GLY A 601 -10.31 -3.21 16.90
N ILE A 602 -9.57 -2.92 17.97
CA ILE A 602 -9.69 -1.71 18.77
C ILE A 602 -8.27 -1.16 18.89
N GLY A 603 -8.11 0.15 18.68
CA GLY A 603 -6.82 0.81 18.80
C GLY A 603 -6.99 2.29 19.09
N ALA A 604 -5.98 2.91 19.70
CA ALA A 604 -5.99 4.32 20.01
C ALA A 604 -5.01 5.08 19.11
N THR A 605 -5.36 6.31 18.73
CA THR A 605 -4.49 7.20 17.96
C THR A 605 -4.65 8.63 18.44
N LEU A 606 -3.64 9.45 18.22
CA LEU A 606 -3.76 10.89 18.39
C LEU A 606 -4.25 11.53 17.10
N MET A 607 -5.21 12.43 17.22
CA MET A 607 -5.60 13.37 16.18
C MET A 607 -5.17 14.75 16.66
N VAL A 608 -4.14 15.29 16.02
CA VAL A 608 -3.59 16.62 16.31
C VAL A 608 -3.49 17.40 15.02
N SER A 609 -4.10 18.58 14.97
CA SER A 609 -4.07 19.44 13.78
C SER A 609 -4.28 20.90 14.17
N ALA A 610 -3.77 21.83 13.36
CA ALA A 610 -4.14 23.23 13.53
C ALA A 610 -5.61 23.43 13.14
N VAL A 611 -6.30 24.37 13.79
CA VAL A 611 -7.70 24.68 13.48
C VAL A 611 -7.75 25.84 12.50
N GLN A 612 -8.68 25.77 11.55
CA GLN A 612 -8.85 26.80 10.53
C GLN A 612 -9.19 28.15 11.20
N GLN A 613 -8.41 29.20 10.90
CA GLN A 613 -8.60 30.56 11.42
C GLN A 613 -8.52 30.71 12.95
N GLU A 614 -7.99 29.71 13.66
CA GLU A 614 -7.82 29.74 15.11
C GLU A 614 -6.36 29.49 15.50
N PRO A 615 -5.87 30.12 16.58
CA PRO A 615 -4.51 29.92 17.05
C PRO A 615 -4.30 28.58 17.77
N SER A 616 -5.37 27.95 18.28
CA SER A 616 -5.27 26.67 19.00
C SER A 616 -5.32 25.46 18.08
N ALA A 617 -4.83 24.33 18.58
CA ALA A 617 -4.94 23.04 17.94
C ALA A 617 -6.31 22.40 18.16
N ALA A 618 -6.69 21.48 17.27
CA ALA A 618 -7.58 20.37 17.60
C ALA A 618 -6.67 19.26 18.11
N ALA A 619 -6.89 18.80 19.34
CA ALA A 619 -6.02 17.85 20.01
C ALA A 619 -6.88 16.79 20.72
N TRP A 620 -6.88 15.57 20.19
CA TRP A 620 -7.77 14.50 20.64
C TRP A 620 -7.01 13.17 20.73
N LEU A 621 -7.28 12.41 21.81
CA LEU A 621 -7.00 10.97 21.84
C LEU A 621 -8.24 10.24 21.34
N VAL A 622 -8.11 9.48 20.26
CA VAL A 622 -9.24 8.82 19.61
C VAL A 622 -9.11 7.31 19.80
N LEU A 623 -10.02 6.72 20.58
CA LEU A 623 -10.18 5.27 20.68
C LEU A 623 -11.09 4.80 19.54
N ARG A 624 -10.52 4.08 18.59
CA ARG A 624 -11.17 3.63 17.36
C ARG A 624 -11.49 2.15 17.47
N ALA A 625 -12.72 1.79 17.16
CA ALA A 625 -13.24 0.46 17.39
C ALA A 625 -14.12 0.04 16.21
N LYS A 626 -13.98 -1.21 15.78
CA LYS A 626 -14.80 -1.75 14.68
C LYS A 626 -15.22 -3.19 14.93
N SER A 627 -16.43 -3.55 14.50
CA SER A 627 -16.94 -4.93 14.61
C SER A 627 -18.03 -5.21 13.59
N THR A 628 -18.30 -6.49 13.33
CA THR A 628 -19.54 -6.89 12.64
C THR A 628 -20.75 -6.59 13.54
N MET A 629 -21.91 -6.34 12.95
CA MET A 629 -23.14 -6.13 13.74
C MET A 629 -23.54 -7.34 14.59
N ALA A 630 -23.14 -8.56 14.20
CA ALA A 630 -23.32 -9.76 15.01
C ALA A 630 -22.55 -9.71 16.34
N GLN A 631 -21.49 -8.90 16.43
CA GLN A 631 -20.63 -8.76 17.61
C GLN A 631 -20.66 -7.35 18.21
N ALA A 632 -21.58 -6.49 17.77
CA ALA A 632 -21.70 -5.12 18.23
C ALA A 632 -21.82 -5.01 19.77
N GLN A 633 -22.53 -5.95 20.40
CA GLN A 633 -22.64 -5.99 21.86
C GLN A 633 -21.31 -6.36 22.54
N ASP A 634 -20.59 -7.36 22.02
CA ASP A 634 -19.27 -7.73 22.54
C ASP A 634 -18.27 -6.56 22.41
N LEU A 635 -18.32 -5.81 21.30
CA LEU A 635 -17.52 -4.60 21.11
C LEU A 635 -17.80 -3.58 22.22
N LEU A 636 -19.08 -3.28 22.49
CA LEU A 636 -19.47 -2.33 23.53
C LEU A 636 -19.08 -2.80 24.93
N ASP A 637 -19.15 -4.11 25.20
CA ASP A 637 -18.74 -4.69 26.48
C ASP A 637 -17.22 -4.61 26.66
N ILE A 638 -16.42 -4.85 25.62
CA ILE A 638 -14.96 -4.68 25.66
C ILE A 638 -14.60 -3.21 25.87
N LEU A 639 -15.25 -2.28 25.16
CA LEU A 639 -15.04 -0.85 25.34
C LEU A 639 -15.41 -0.41 26.77
N ARG A 640 -16.48 -0.97 27.35
CA ARG A 640 -16.83 -0.74 28.76
C ARG A 640 -15.70 -1.18 29.69
N ASP A 641 -15.17 -2.38 29.49
CA ASP A 641 -14.10 -2.90 30.34
C ASP A 641 -12.82 -2.04 30.21
N ILE A 642 -12.45 -1.65 28.99
CA ILE A 642 -11.31 -0.75 28.72
C ILE A 642 -11.52 0.62 29.38
N LEU A 643 -12.69 1.23 29.23
CA LEU A 643 -12.94 2.60 29.67
C LEU A 643 -13.26 2.72 31.17
N LEU A 644 -13.74 1.66 31.82
CA LEU A 644 -14.15 1.72 33.23
C LEU A 644 -13.24 0.94 34.17
N THR A 645 -12.53 -0.08 33.69
CA THR A 645 -11.83 -1.05 34.55
C THR A 645 -10.37 -1.27 34.17
N LEU A 646 -9.77 -0.34 33.42
CA LEU A 646 -8.35 -0.40 33.02
C LEU A 646 -7.44 -0.55 34.25
N LYS A 647 -6.49 -1.50 34.19
CA LYS A 647 -5.58 -1.80 35.30
C LYS A 647 -4.16 -1.32 34.99
N LEU A 648 -3.89 -0.06 35.33
CA LEU A 648 -2.59 0.60 35.07
C LEU A 648 -1.45 0.13 36.01
N ASP A 649 -1.78 -0.46 37.16
CA ASP A 649 -0.79 -0.98 38.13
C ASP A 649 -0.19 -2.32 37.67
N ASN A 650 0.53 -2.28 36.55
CA ASN A 650 1.33 -3.38 36.03
C ASN A 650 2.70 -2.85 35.57
N ARG A 651 3.59 -2.65 36.55
CA ARG A 651 4.94 -2.08 36.34
C ARG A 651 5.70 -2.76 35.21
N ASP A 652 5.75 -4.09 35.20
CA ASP A 652 6.60 -4.83 34.28
C ASP A 652 6.09 -4.73 32.85
N ARG A 653 4.77 -4.82 32.63
CA ARG A 653 4.18 -4.61 31.29
C ARG A 653 4.34 -3.18 30.82
N PHE A 654 4.06 -2.19 31.66
CA PHE A 654 4.21 -0.78 31.28
C PHE A 654 5.67 -0.43 30.96
N ARG A 655 6.62 -0.95 31.74
CA ARG A 655 8.06 -0.81 31.44
C ARG A 655 8.43 -1.41 30.09
N GLN A 656 7.88 -2.57 29.76
CA GLN A 656 8.09 -3.20 28.46
C GLN A 656 7.58 -2.30 27.33
N MET A 657 6.36 -1.76 27.44
CA MET A 657 5.80 -0.84 26.45
C MET A 657 6.67 0.42 26.25
N VAL A 658 7.19 1.01 27.34
CA VAL A 658 8.12 2.16 27.26
C VAL A 658 9.41 1.80 26.51
N LEU A 659 9.96 0.61 26.74
CA LEU A 659 11.16 0.16 26.04
C LEU A 659 10.90 -0.16 24.57
N GLU A 660 9.75 -0.76 24.25
CA GLU A 660 9.29 -1.02 22.89
C GLU A 660 9.09 0.29 22.11
N GLY A 661 8.38 1.26 22.69
CA GLY A 661 8.22 2.59 22.11
C GLY A 661 9.56 3.30 21.89
N LYS A 662 10.48 3.25 22.87
CA LYS A 662 11.82 3.83 22.74
C LYS A 662 12.59 3.19 21.58
N ALA A 663 12.63 1.86 21.52
CA ALA A 663 13.35 1.13 20.49
C ALA A 663 12.76 1.38 19.09
N SER A 664 11.43 1.41 18.98
CA SER A 664 10.70 1.73 17.74
C SER A 664 11.07 3.13 17.23
N MET A 665 11.06 4.14 18.11
CA MET A 665 11.45 5.50 17.75
C MET A 665 12.93 5.59 17.33
N GLU A 666 13.85 4.93 18.04
CA GLU A 666 15.28 4.89 17.69
C GLU A 666 15.50 4.23 16.32
N ALA A 667 14.83 3.11 16.06
CA ALA A 667 14.88 2.41 14.77
C ALA A 667 14.26 3.23 13.63
N GLY A 668 13.26 4.05 13.93
CA GLY A 668 12.56 4.92 12.98
C GLY A 668 13.35 6.16 12.53
N LEU A 669 14.37 6.60 13.29
CA LEU A 669 15.10 7.85 13.02
C LEU A 669 15.78 7.87 11.64
N VAL A 670 16.41 6.78 11.24
CA VAL A 670 17.08 6.68 9.93
C VAL A 670 16.05 6.53 8.80
N PRO A 671 15.17 5.51 8.76
CA PRO A 671 14.24 5.34 7.66
C PRO A 671 13.21 6.48 7.53
N GLY A 672 12.88 7.18 8.63
CA GLY A 672 11.90 8.26 8.69
C GLY A 672 12.45 9.67 8.98
N GLY A 673 13.77 9.88 8.84
CA GLY A 673 14.44 11.09 9.32
C GLY A 673 13.95 12.43 8.78
N HIS A 674 13.39 12.44 7.57
CA HIS A 674 12.76 13.61 6.95
C HIS A 674 11.53 14.09 7.72
N GLY A 675 10.69 13.17 8.20
CA GLY A 675 9.53 13.47 9.03
C GLY A 675 9.94 14.04 10.39
N VAL A 676 11.00 13.47 10.98
CA VAL A 676 11.59 13.96 12.24
C VAL A 676 12.10 15.39 12.11
N ALA A 677 12.93 15.68 11.09
CA ALA A 677 13.46 17.02 10.86
C ALA A 677 12.33 18.04 10.60
N ASN A 678 11.33 17.65 9.80
CA ASN A 678 10.17 18.50 9.52
C ASN A 678 9.29 18.74 10.76
N GLY A 679 9.00 17.70 11.54
CA GLY A 679 8.22 17.82 12.78
C GLY A 679 8.90 18.74 13.79
N ARG A 680 10.21 18.56 14.00
CA ARG A 680 11.03 19.42 14.87
C ARG A 680 11.02 20.88 14.42
N LEU A 681 11.08 21.12 13.11
CA LEU A 681 10.98 22.47 12.54
C LEU A 681 9.61 23.09 12.81
N ARG A 682 8.54 22.34 12.52
CA ARG A 682 7.15 22.80 12.60
C ARG A 682 6.68 23.05 14.03
N ALA A 683 7.21 22.31 15.00
CA ALA A 683 6.94 22.46 16.44
C ALA A 683 7.20 23.87 16.99
N ASN A 684 7.87 24.73 16.23
CA ASN A 684 8.14 26.11 16.60
C ASN A 684 7.09 27.12 16.13
N TYR A 685 6.13 26.70 15.31
CA TYR A 685 5.19 27.59 14.62
C TYR A 685 3.73 27.38 15.01
N SER A 686 3.35 26.22 15.53
CA SER A 686 1.96 25.95 15.93
C SER A 686 1.88 25.09 17.19
N GLU A 687 0.79 25.26 17.96
CA GLU A 687 0.47 24.41 19.12
C GLU A 687 0.31 22.94 18.71
N ALA A 688 -0.29 22.68 17.55
CA ALA A 688 -0.52 21.33 17.03
C ALA A 688 0.79 20.60 16.74
N ASP A 689 1.70 21.24 16.01
CA ASP A 689 3.01 20.65 15.68
C ASP A 689 3.90 20.54 16.94
N TRP A 690 3.78 21.48 17.88
CA TRP A 690 4.45 21.40 19.18
C TRP A 690 3.98 20.18 19.99
N LEU A 691 2.67 19.98 20.08
CA LEU A 691 2.11 18.82 20.76
C LEU A 691 2.55 17.51 20.08
N GLY A 692 2.53 17.47 18.74
CA GLY A 692 3.04 16.34 17.97
C GLY A 692 4.50 15.99 18.31
N GLU A 693 5.36 16.99 18.48
CA GLU A 693 6.74 16.80 18.93
C GLU A 693 6.83 16.25 20.37
N GLN A 694 5.94 16.71 21.28
CA GLN A 694 5.89 16.21 22.66
C GLN A 694 5.39 14.76 22.77
N THR A 695 4.54 14.30 21.85
CA THR A 695 3.90 12.97 21.94
C THR A 695 4.49 11.92 21.01
N GLY A 696 5.24 12.33 19.98
CA GLY A 696 5.82 11.41 18.99
C GLY A 696 7.11 11.88 18.30
N GLY A 697 7.64 13.05 18.69
CA GLY A 697 8.87 13.61 18.12
C GLY A 697 10.14 13.29 18.90
N ILE A 698 11.19 14.10 18.72
CA ILE A 698 12.48 13.88 19.40
C ILE A 698 12.37 14.12 20.91
N GLU A 699 11.56 15.09 21.32
CA GLU A 699 11.28 15.29 22.75
C GLU A 699 10.64 14.06 23.39
N GLN A 700 9.74 13.37 22.68
CA GLN A 700 9.15 12.14 23.18
C GLN A 700 10.20 11.02 23.33
N LEU A 701 11.12 10.86 22.38
CA LEU A 701 12.22 9.90 22.52
C LEU A 701 13.07 10.21 23.77
N PHE A 702 13.38 11.48 24.02
CA PHE A 702 14.11 11.89 25.22
C PHE A 702 13.31 11.65 26.49
N PHE A 703 11.98 11.86 26.46
CA PHE A 703 11.09 11.52 27.56
C PHE A 703 11.10 10.01 27.85
N LEU A 704 10.91 9.15 26.85
CA LEU A 704 10.90 7.69 27.03
C LEU A 704 12.20 7.17 27.67
N ARG A 705 13.36 7.74 27.29
CA ARG A 705 14.66 7.40 27.89
C ARG A 705 14.72 7.74 29.38
N ARG A 706 14.16 8.90 29.79
CA ARG A 706 14.07 9.30 31.19
C ARG A 706 13.06 8.46 31.94
N LEU A 707 11.88 8.26 31.36
CA LEU A 707 10.79 7.48 31.96
C LEU A 707 11.20 6.03 32.22
N ALA A 708 11.95 5.41 31.32
CA ALA A 708 12.48 4.06 31.53
C ALA A 708 13.33 3.94 32.81
N GLN A 709 14.07 4.99 33.17
CA GLN A 709 14.83 5.05 34.42
C GLN A 709 13.92 5.37 35.61
N GLU A 710 12.96 6.28 35.43
CA GLU A 710 12.01 6.68 36.47
C GLU A 710 11.13 5.51 36.95
N ILE A 711 10.68 4.63 36.05
CA ILE A 711 9.93 3.41 36.38
C ILE A 711 10.72 2.46 37.29
N ASP A 712 12.05 2.42 37.13
CA ASP A 712 12.93 1.60 37.96
C ASP A 712 13.20 2.24 39.32
N SER A 713 13.17 3.57 39.42
CA SER A 713 13.43 4.29 40.67
C SER A 713 12.17 4.58 41.50
N ASP A 714 11.05 4.90 40.86
CA ASP A 714 9.82 5.38 41.49
C ASP A 714 8.57 5.07 40.64
N TRP A 715 8.17 3.79 40.63
CA TRP A 715 6.97 3.35 39.91
C TRP A 715 5.69 4.01 40.42
N PHE A 716 5.57 4.29 41.72
CA PHE A 716 4.33 4.83 42.28
C PHE A 716 4.05 6.26 41.80
N ALA A 717 5.08 7.09 41.64
CA ALA A 717 4.92 8.41 41.03
C ALA A 717 4.49 8.32 39.56
N VAL A 718 5.03 7.36 38.79
CA VAL A 718 4.60 7.12 37.40
C VAL A 718 3.15 6.65 37.35
N LEU A 719 2.76 5.70 38.20
CA LEU A 719 1.40 5.19 38.30
C LEU A 719 0.40 6.30 38.68
N GLU A 720 0.75 7.17 39.62
CA GLU A 720 -0.10 8.31 40.02
C GLU A 720 -0.40 9.25 38.83
N ARG A 721 0.60 9.49 37.96
CA ARG A 721 0.42 10.30 36.74
C ARG A 721 -0.49 9.61 35.73
N LEU A 722 -0.34 8.30 35.52
CA LEU A 722 -1.21 7.52 34.64
C LEU A 722 -2.66 7.49 35.15
N GLU A 723 -2.84 7.33 36.45
CA GLU A 723 -4.15 7.34 37.10
C GLU A 723 -4.82 8.71 37.05
N THR A 724 -4.03 9.78 37.20
CA THR A 724 -4.50 11.16 37.00
C THR A 724 -4.96 11.36 35.56
N LEU A 725 -4.16 10.90 34.59
CA LEU A 725 -4.50 10.99 33.17
C LEU A 725 -5.77 10.20 32.83
N ARG A 726 -5.94 9.00 33.42
CA ARG A 726 -7.18 8.20 33.32
C ARG A 726 -8.40 8.99 33.79
N GLY A 727 -8.31 9.61 34.98
CA GLY A 727 -9.43 10.39 35.54
C GLY A 727 -9.78 11.64 34.74
N ILE A 728 -8.81 12.22 34.02
CA ILE A 728 -9.00 13.38 33.14
C ILE A 728 -9.67 12.97 31.83
N LEU A 729 -9.10 11.98 31.13
CA LEU A 729 -9.50 11.61 29.77
C LEU A 729 -10.77 10.76 29.73
N LEU A 730 -10.96 9.86 30.70
CA LEU A 730 -12.14 8.97 30.73
C LEU A 730 -13.34 9.69 31.38
N ASN A 731 -13.79 10.74 30.70
CA ASN A 731 -14.87 11.63 31.13
C ASN A 731 -15.74 12.03 29.94
N ARG A 732 -17.02 11.64 29.94
CA ARG A 732 -17.93 11.84 28.81
C ARG A 732 -18.22 13.31 28.50
N SER A 733 -18.00 14.22 29.47
CA SER A 733 -18.14 15.67 29.28
C SER A 733 -17.09 16.26 28.34
N GLY A 734 -15.92 15.60 28.21
CA GLY A 734 -14.82 15.99 27.32
C GLY A 734 -14.69 15.07 26.10
N MET A 735 -15.72 14.29 25.80
CA MET A 735 -15.71 13.34 24.69
C MET A 735 -16.48 13.85 23.48
N LEU A 736 -16.14 13.31 22.31
CA LEU A 736 -16.90 13.36 21.08
C LEU A 736 -17.02 11.93 20.54
N ALA A 737 -18.25 11.51 20.23
CA ALA A 737 -18.51 10.21 19.60
C ALA A 737 -18.72 10.38 18.10
N ASN A 738 -18.15 9.48 17.31
CA ASN A 738 -18.32 9.40 15.87
C ASN A 738 -18.77 8.00 15.47
N VAL A 739 -19.85 7.89 14.69
CA VAL A 739 -20.40 6.61 14.25
C VAL A 739 -20.60 6.62 12.75
N THR A 740 -20.03 5.61 12.07
CA THR A 740 -20.29 5.37 10.65
C THR A 740 -20.94 4.01 10.49
N LEU A 741 -22.21 4.01 10.08
CA LEU A 741 -23.05 2.82 9.99
C LEU A 741 -24.33 3.15 9.21
N ASP A 742 -24.86 2.20 8.45
CA ASP A 742 -26.16 2.39 7.79
C ASP A 742 -27.29 2.57 8.81
N ALA A 743 -28.34 3.31 8.41
CA ALA A 743 -29.44 3.67 9.30
C ALA A 743 -30.14 2.49 10.00
N GLU A 744 -30.26 1.33 9.33
CA GLU A 744 -30.90 0.15 9.89
C GLU A 744 -30.08 -0.41 11.06
N ASN A 745 -28.78 -0.61 10.84
CA ASN A 745 -27.87 -1.10 11.87
C ASN A 745 -27.63 -0.08 12.99
N TRP A 746 -27.64 1.23 12.68
CA TRP A 746 -27.51 2.28 13.68
C TRP A 746 -28.63 2.25 14.72
N ALA A 747 -29.88 2.00 14.30
CA ALA A 747 -31.01 1.88 15.21
C ALA A 747 -30.81 0.77 16.27
N THR A 748 -30.03 -0.26 15.94
CA THR A 748 -29.70 -1.37 16.84
C THR A 748 -28.53 -1.06 17.77
N LEU A 749 -27.46 -0.42 17.27
CA LEU A 749 -26.26 -0.09 18.05
C LEU A 749 -26.49 1.07 19.04
N ARG A 750 -27.29 2.07 18.65
CA ARG A 750 -27.46 3.34 19.37
C ARG A 750 -27.78 3.20 20.86
N PRO A 751 -28.74 2.35 21.30
CA PRO A 751 -29.06 2.22 22.72
C PRO A 751 -27.89 1.66 23.55
N GLY A 752 -27.11 0.74 22.96
CA GLY A 752 -25.94 0.17 23.61
C GLY A 752 -24.81 1.20 23.79
N LEU A 753 -24.57 2.01 22.75
CA LEU A 753 -23.62 3.13 22.84
C LEU A 753 -24.08 4.17 23.87
N GLU A 754 -25.36 4.50 23.92
CA GLU A 754 -25.91 5.42 24.92
C GLU A 754 -25.66 4.91 26.35
N ALA A 755 -25.89 3.61 26.60
CA ALA A 755 -25.63 3.01 27.90
C ALA A 755 -24.14 2.95 28.26
N LEU A 756 -23.25 2.81 27.28
CA LEU A 756 -21.80 2.89 27.49
C LEU A 756 -21.38 4.30 27.91
N LEU A 757 -21.81 5.31 27.13
CA LEU A 757 -21.53 6.71 27.43
C LEU A 757 -22.17 7.14 28.75
N ASP A 758 -23.36 6.61 29.09
CA ASP A 758 -24.03 6.96 30.33
C ASP A 758 -23.28 6.47 31.59
N ALA A 759 -22.51 5.38 31.46
CA ALA A 759 -21.74 4.80 32.55
C ALA A 759 -20.43 5.56 32.86
N LEU A 760 -19.99 6.43 31.96
CA LEU A 760 -18.76 7.21 32.14
C LEU A 760 -18.97 8.42 33.08
N PRO A 761 -17.92 8.84 33.82
CA PRO A 761 -17.96 10.07 34.59
C PRO A 761 -18.38 11.28 33.75
N ALA A 762 -19.03 12.24 34.40
CA ALA A 762 -19.53 13.47 33.80
C ALA A 762 -19.02 14.70 34.56
N THR A 763 -17.72 14.72 34.86
CA THR A 763 -17.09 15.84 35.58
C THR A 763 -16.92 17.03 34.64
N GLU A 764 -16.94 18.24 35.19
CA GLU A 764 -16.66 19.45 34.40
C GLU A 764 -15.23 19.41 33.86
N VAL A 765 -15.05 19.80 32.59
CA VAL A 765 -13.75 19.81 31.92
C VAL A 765 -13.22 21.23 31.93
N GLU A 766 -12.10 21.44 32.62
CA GLU A 766 -11.35 22.69 32.54
C GLU A 766 -10.27 22.57 31.46
N ARG A 767 -10.18 23.60 30.61
CA ARG A 767 -9.14 23.67 29.57
C ARG A 767 -7.80 24.02 30.21
N ALA A 768 -6.82 23.12 30.10
CA ALA A 768 -5.43 23.33 30.47
C ALA A 768 -4.78 24.37 29.55
N ALA A 769 -3.93 25.22 30.15
CA ALA A 769 -3.10 26.17 29.40
C ALA A 769 -1.75 25.53 29.09
N TRP A 770 -1.38 25.49 27.81
CA TRP A 770 -0.08 25.01 27.36
C TRP A 770 0.82 26.17 26.96
N THR A 771 2.11 26.06 27.27
CA THR A 771 3.14 27.03 26.91
C THR A 771 4.16 26.36 25.99
N ILE A 772 4.23 26.86 24.76
CA ILE A 772 5.21 26.42 23.77
C ILE A 772 6.58 26.97 24.14
N VAL A 773 7.56 26.09 24.32
CA VAL A 773 8.96 26.46 24.53
C VAL A 773 9.68 26.40 23.18
N PRO A 774 10.12 27.53 22.60
CA PRO A 774 10.75 27.54 21.29
C PRO A 774 12.13 26.86 21.33
N SER A 775 12.43 26.10 20.28
CA SER A 775 13.76 25.51 20.04
C SER A 775 14.69 26.54 19.36
N PRO A 776 16.00 26.24 19.23
CA PRO A 776 16.92 27.09 18.48
C PRO A 776 16.44 27.38 17.05
N VAL A 777 16.79 28.55 16.51
CA VAL A 777 16.35 29.00 15.19
C VAL A 777 16.82 28.04 14.08
N ASN A 778 18.07 27.58 14.15
CA ASN A 778 18.56 26.49 13.29
C ASN A 778 19.22 25.40 14.15
N GLU A 779 18.90 24.14 13.87
CA GLU A 779 19.29 22.99 14.69
C GLU A 779 19.88 21.86 13.84
N GLY A 780 20.98 21.27 14.32
CA GLY A 780 21.60 20.07 13.78
C GLY A 780 21.45 18.90 14.75
N LEU A 781 20.56 17.98 14.43
CA LEU A 781 20.31 16.74 15.17
C LEU A 781 21.27 15.65 14.68
N THR A 782 22.20 15.19 15.54
CA THR A 782 23.22 14.23 15.11
C THR A 782 22.81 12.78 15.33
N ILE A 783 22.93 11.96 14.28
CA ILE A 783 22.77 10.50 14.29
C ILE A 783 23.90 9.83 13.51
N PRO A 784 24.24 8.55 13.78
CA PRO A 784 25.22 7.80 12.99
C PRO A 784 24.59 7.39 11.64
N ALA A 785 24.56 8.31 10.68
CA ALA A 785 24.02 8.09 9.34
C ALA A 785 25.00 8.56 8.26
N GLN A 786 24.92 7.98 7.06
CA GLN A 786 25.72 8.39 5.89
C GLN A 786 25.02 9.44 5.01
N VAL A 787 23.75 9.72 5.31
CA VAL A 787 22.87 10.64 4.59
C VAL A 787 22.23 11.62 5.56
N ASN A 788 21.76 12.75 5.04
CA ASN A 788 21.10 13.80 5.78
C ASN A 788 19.60 13.87 5.43
N TYR A 789 18.87 14.55 6.30
CA TYR A 789 17.47 14.94 6.13
C TYR A 789 17.39 16.43 6.41
N VAL A 790 17.18 17.24 5.37
CA VAL A 790 17.28 18.70 5.45
C VAL A 790 15.89 19.28 5.34
N ALA A 791 15.41 19.91 6.43
CA ALA A 791 14.16 20.65 6.47
C ALA A 791 14.42 22.16 6.54
N LYS A 792 13.73 22.96 5.70
CA LYS A 792 13.71 24.43 5.79
C LYS A 792 12.30 24.94 5.63
N GLY A 793 11.86 25.86 6.48
CA GLY A 793 10.48 26.34 6.44
C GLY A 793 10.19 27.57 7.29
N ALA A 794 9.03 28.17 7.05
CA ALA A 794 8.51 29.33 7.75
C ALA A 794 6.97 29.27 7.81
N ASN A 795 6.36 30.00 8.74
CA ASN A 795 4.92 30.25 8.70
C ASN A 795 4.63 31.38 7.70
N LEU A 796 3.93 31.08 6.61
CA LEU A 796 3.60 32.06 5.58
C LEU A 796 2.57 33.10 6.06
N TYR A 797 1.66 32.71 6.97
CA TYR A 797 0.63 33.61 7.50
C TYR A 797 1.26 34.70 8.37
N ASP A 798 2.27 34.35 9.18
CA ASP A 798 3.07 35.32 9.94
C ASP A 798 3.81 36.32 9.02
N LEU A 799 4.08 35.92 7.77
CA LEU A 799 4.70 36.75 6.74
C LEU A 799 3.69 37.49 5.86
N GLY A 800 2.41 37.50 6.26
CA GLY A 800 1.33 38.24 5.61
C GLY A 800 0.71 37.55 4.39
N TYR A 801 0.99 36.26 4.17
CA TYR A 801 0.29 35.48 3.15
C TYR A 801 -1.11 35.09 3.64
N THR A 802 -2.09 35.09 2.75
CA THR A 802 -3.41 34.51 2.98
C THR A 802 -3.55 33.34 2.02
N TYR A 803 -4.00 32.19 2.52
CA TYR A 803 -4.10 30.99 1.71
C TYR A 803 -5.01 31.20 0.50
N ASP A 804 -4.52 30.73 -0.64
CA ASP A 804 -5.27 30.61 -1.87
C ASP A 804 -5.05 29.21 -2.46
N GLY A 805 -6.11 28.62 -3.02
CA GLY A 805 -6.08 27.28 -3.60
C GLY A 805 -4.99 27.09 -4.67
N SER A 806 -4.58 28.15 -5.38
CA SER A 806 -3.47 28.12 -6.34
C SER A 806 -2.16 27.61 -5.74
N ALA A 807 -1.91 27.81 -4.45
CA ALA A 807 -0.73 27.30 -3.78
C ALA A 807 -0.62 25.77 -3.84
N ALA A 808 -1.75 25.04 -3.83
CA ALA A 808 -1.76 23.60 -3.97
C ALA A 808 -1.27 23.15 -5.37
N VAL A 809 -1.70 23.85 -6.42
CA VAL A 809 -1.26 23.65 -7.81
C VAL A 809 0.23 23.95 -7.95
N ILE A 810 0.68 25.08 -7.41
CA ILE A 810 2.09 25.50 -7.44
C ILE A 810 2.98 24.51 -6.68
N SER A 811 2.56 24.05 -5.50
CA SER A 811 3.26 23.01 -4.74
C SER A 811 3.36 21.71 -5.53
N ASN A 812 2.31 21.31 -6.25
CA ASN A 812 2.34 20.11 -7.07
C ASN A 812 3.38 20.23 -8.20
N GLN A 813 3.36 21.36 -8.92
CA GLN A 813 4.34 21.64 -9.97
C GLN A 813 5.78 21.62 -9.41
N LEU A 814 6.04 22.28 -8.28
CA LEU A 814 7.38 22.33 -7.68
C LEU A 814 7.94 20.95 -7.32
N ARG A 815 7.07 20.03 -6.86
CA ARG A 815 7.46 18.65 -6.55
C ARG A 815 7.77 17.85 -7.81
N SER A 816 6.99 18.00 -8.86
CA SER A 816 7.15 17.24 -10.11
C SER A 816 8.27 17.76 -11.02
N THR A 817 8.68 19.03 -10.85
CA THR A 817 9.73 19.64 -11.68
C THR A 817 10.97 20.02 -10.85
N TRP A 818 10.97 21.20 -10.22
CA TRP A 818 12.14 21.84 -9.62
C TRP A 818 12.84 20.98 -8.59
N LEU A 819 12.09 20.47 -7.61
CA LEU A 819 12.67 19.69 -6.51
C LEU A 819 13.10 18.31 -6.98
N TRP A 820 12.32 17.66 -7.83
CA TRP A 820 12.69 16.39 -8.44
C TRP A 820 14.01 16.50 -9.21
N GLU A 821 14.14 17.50 -10.07
CA GLU A 821 15.34 17.68 -10.89
C GLU A 821 16.56 18.07 -10.04
N ARG A 822 16.42 19.06 -9.14
CA ARG A 822 17.56 19.63 -8.43
C ARG A 822 18.01 18.82 -7.22
N ILE A 823 17.08 18.27 -6.44
CA ILE A 823 17.39 17.52 -5.21
C ILE A 823 17.65 16.05 -5.53
N ARG A 824 16.82 15.42 -6.37
CA ARG A 824 16.95 13.99 -6.69
C ARG A 824 17.89 13.74 -7.87
N VAL A 825 17.56 14.23 -9.06
CA VAL A 825 18.32 13.90 -10.29
C VAL A 825 19.75 14.46 -10.25
N GLN A 826 19.91 15.74 -9.96
CA GLN A 826 21.23 16.41 -9.93
C GLN A 826 21.92 16.40 -8.56
N GLY A 827 21.13 16.25 -7.49
CA GLY A 827 21.60 16.29 -6.10
C GLY A 827 21.93 14.89 -5.55
N GLY A 828 21.36 13.83 -6.11
CA GLY A 828 21.59 12.44 -5.67
C GLY A 828 20.82 12.05 -4.40
N ALA A 829 19.90 12.87 -3.91
CA ALA A 829 19.00 12.48 -2.83
C ALA A 829 17.94 11.50 -3.34
N TYR A 830 17.37 10.69 -2.44
CA TYR A 830 16.25 9.80 -2.83
C TYR A 830 14.97 10.59 -3.12
N GLY A 831 14.74 11.70 -2.42
CA GLY A 831 13.55 12.54 -2.64
C GLY A 831 13.71 13.96 -2.10
N GLY A 832 12.92 14.87 -2.68
CA GLY A 832 12.79 16.26 -2.26
C GLY A 832 11.34 16.71 -2.38
N PHE A 833 10.84 17.41 -1.37
CA PHE A 833 9.42 17.73 -1.22
C PHE A 833 9.21 19.18 -0.77
N CYS A 834 8.04 19.72 -1.08
CA CYS A 834 7.50 20.90 -0.40
C CYS A 834 6.10 20.61 0.13
N ILE A 835 5.79 21.18 1.30
CA ILE A 835 4.57 20.96 2.05
C ILE A 835 4.07 22.34 2.50
N LEU A 836 2.83 22.68 2.15
CA LEU A 836 2.11 23.80 2.74
C LEU A 836 0.97 23.25 3.57
N ASP A 837 1.02 23.47 4.87
CA ASP A 837 -0.12 23.22 5.73
C ASP A 837 -1.11 24.37 5.61
N LEU A 838 -2.27 24.10 5.02
CA LEU A 838 -3.29 25.11 4.78
C LEU A 838 -3.93 25.64 6.08
N ARG A 839 -3.82 24.92 7.19
CA ARG A 839 -4.46 25.30 8.46
C ARG A 839 -3.51 26.18 9.26
N SER A 840 -2.26 25.74 9.42
CA SER A 840 -1.25 26.48 10.18
C SER A 840 -0.50 27.53 9.37
N GLY A 841 -0.51 27.44 8.03
CA GLY A 841 0.25 28.31 7.13
C GLY A 841 1.71 27.94 7.02
N ILE A 842 2.15 26.84 7.63
CA ILE A 842 3.55 26.44 7.64
C ILE A 842 3.93 25.87 6.27
N TRP A 843 4.89 26.52 5.64
CA TRP A 843 5.59 26.03 4.46
C TRP A 843 6.90 25.37 4.86
N SER A 844 7.14 24.15 4.40
CA SER A 844 8.44 23.49 4.55
C SER A 844 8.90 22.78 3.28
N PHE A 845 10.20 22.87 3.02
CA PHE A 845 10.95 22.02 2.13
C PHE A 845 11.62 20.91 2.93
N VAL A 846 11.64 19.70 2.38
CA VAL A 846 12.23 18.53 3.06
C VAL A 846 12.94 17.64 2.05
N SER A 847 14.15 17.17 2.37
CA SER A 847 14.87 16.15 1.60
C SER A 847 14.95 14.83 2.34
N TYR A 848 15.04 13.74 1.57
CA TYR A 848 15.07 12.37 2.09
C TYR A 848 16.29 11.62 1.57
N ARG A 849 17.09 11.08 2.50
CA ARG A 849 18.35 10.36 2.25
C ARG A 849 19.26 11.17 1.33
N ASP A 850 19.53 12.41 1.74
CA ASP A 850 20.24 13.41 0.96
C ASP A 850 21.75 13.37 1.27
N PRO A 851 22.63 13.17 0.28
CA PRO A 851 24.07 13.23 0.52
C PRO A 851 24.56 14.64 0.81
N ASN A 852 23.76 15.67 0.54
CA ASN A 852 24.10 17.08 0.71
C ASN A 852 23.45 17.69 1.95
N LEU A 853 23.86 18.92 2.28
CA LEU A 853 23.26 19.75 3.32
C LEU A 853 23.10 21.20 2.83
N LEU A 854 24.21 21.94 2.69
CA LEU A 854 24.16 23.35 2.32
C LEU A 854 23.67 23.59 0.89
N ARG A 855 24.05 22.72 -0.06
CA ARG A 855 23.56 22.76 -1.44
C ARG A 855 22.04 22.59 -1.52
N THR A 856 21.47 21.73 -0.68
CA THR A 856 20.03 21.53 -0.61
C THR A 856 19.31 22.76 -0.10
N VAL A 857 19.86 23.42 0.93
CA VAL A 857 19.34 24.70 1.43
C VAL A 857 19.39 25.79 0.33
N GLU A 858 20.46 25.83 -0.46
CA GLU A 858 20.58 26.75 -1.59
C GLU A 858 19.48 26.51 -2.65
N VAL A 859 19.20 25.25 -3.00
CA VAL A 859 18.11 24.90 -3.93
C VAL A 859 16.75 25.38 -3.41
N TYR A 860 16.50 25.22 -2.10
CA TYR A 860 15.27 25.73 -1.47
C TYR A 860 15.16 27.26 -1.61
N ASP A 861 16.25 27.98 -1.36
CA ASP A 861 16.29 29.44 -1.42
C ASP A 861 16.08 29.99 -2.84
N ARG A 862 16.51 29.23 -3.85
CA ARG A 862 16.36 29.59 -5.26
C ARG A 862 15.00 29.25 -5.86
N THR A 863 14.09 28.65 -5.08
CA THR A 863 12.74 28.30 -5.56
C THR A 863 11.94 29.54 -5.99
N ALA A 864 12.12 30.67 -5.31
CA ALA A 864 11.49 31.93 -5.71
C ALA A 864 11.99 32.43 -7.09
N GLU A 865 13.28 32.29 -7.38
CA GLU A 865 13.85 32.65 -8.69
C GLU A 865 13.27 31.75 -9.81
N TYR A 866 13.11 30.46 -9.52
CA TYR A 866 12.49 29.50 -10.43
C TYR A 866 11.05 29.91 -10.76
N LEU A 867 10.21 30.17 -9.75
CA LEU A 867 8.81 30.56 -9.96
C LEU A 867 8.64 31.88 -10.73
N ARG A 868 9.60 32.82 -10.65
CA ARG A 868 9.56 34.05 -11.44
C ARG A 868 9.84 33.84 -12.92
N SER A 869 10.61 32.81 -13.26
CA SER A 869 11.15 32.58 -14.60
C SER A 869 10.56 31.37 -15.31
N VAL A 870 9.78 30.54 -14.61
CA VAL A 870 9.13 29.36 -15.19
C VAL A 870 8.12 29.78 -16.26
N ASP A 871 8.21 29.14 -17.42
CA ASP A 871 7.23 29.21 -18.49
C ASP A 871 6.37 27.95 -18.37
N VAL A 872 5.12 28.11 -17.90
CA VAL A 872 4.17 27.00 -17.75
C VAL A 872 3.17 27.12 -18.88
N SER A 873 3.14 26.14 -19.77
CA SER A 873 2.18 26.11 -20.86
C SER A 873 0.74 25.92 -20.35
N ASP A 874 -0.27 26.34 -21.13
CA ASP A 874 -1.68 26.16 -20.76
C ASP A 874 -2.06 24.68 -20.53
N ASP A 875 -1.43 23.76 -21.29
CA ASP A 875 -1.62 22.31 -21.13
C ASP A 875 -1.03 21.80 -19.81
N GLU A 876 0.21 22.19 -19.48
CA GLU A 876 0.84 21.82 -18.21
C GLU A 876 0.10 22.40 -17.00
N LEU A 877 -0.38 23.64 -17.10
CA LEU A 877 -1.19 24.25 -16.06
C LEU A 877 -2.49 23.46 -15.84
N THR A 878 -3.17 23.11 -16.92
CA THR A 878 -4.40 22.31 -16.87
C THR A 878 -4.14 20.94 -16.22
N LYS A 879 -3.08 20.23 -16.64
CA LYS A 879 -2.67 18.95 -16.03
C LYS A 879 -2.36 19.09 -14.54
N SER A 880 -1.68 20.16 -14.13
CA SER A 880 -1.38 20.43 -12.72
C SER A 880 -2.63 20.75 -11.90
N ILE A 881 -3.62 21.43 -12.46
CA ILE A 881 -4.93 21.64 -11.83
C ILE A 881 -5.65 20.31 -11.66
N ILE A 882 -5.74 19.49 -12.72
CA ILE A 882 -6.38 18.16 -12.69
C ILE A 882 -5.71 17.27 -11.62
N GLY A 883 -4.37 17.21 -11.61
CA GLY A 883 -3.63 16.43 -10.63
C GLY A 883 -3.87 16.90 -9.18
N THR A 884 -4.00 18.21 -8.96
CA THR A 884 -4.36 18.76 -7.64
C THR A 884 -5.80 18.41 -7.25
N ILE A 885 -6.76 18.50 -8.17
CA ILE A 885 -8.15 18.08 -7.92
C ILE A 885 -8.21 16.58 -7.60
N GLY A 886 -7.47 15.73 -8.34
CA GLY A 886 -7.39 14.30 -8.06
C GLY A 886 -6.82 13.97 -6.69
N ALA A 887 -5.89 14.78 -6.19
CA ALA A 887 -5.37 14.63 -4.82
C ALA A 887 -6.39 15.09 -3.75
N ILE A 888 -7.19 16.11 -4.03
CA ILE A 888 -8.24 16.63 -3.13
C ILE A 888 -9.43 15.67 -3.06
N ASP A 889 -9.82 15.10 -4.20
CA ASP A 889 -10.97 14.21 -4.38
C ASP A 889 -10.60 12.73 -4.31
N ALA A 890 -9.43 12.42 -3.72
CA ALA A 890 -8.97 11.04 -3.59
C ALA A 890 -10.05 10.17 -2.94
N TYR A 891 -10.40 9.07 -3.60
CA TYR A 891 -11.48 8.18 -3.16
C TYR A 891 -11.24 7.63 -1.74
N GLN A 892 -12.31 7.53 -0.97
CA GLN A 892 -12.30 7.07 0.41
C GLN A 892 -13.37 6.01 0.65
N LEU A 893 -13.02 4.98 1.42
CA LEU A 893 -13.97 4.00 1.93
C LEU A 893 -14.86 4.59 3.03
N PRO A 894 -16.01 3.97 3.37
CA PRO A 894 -16.96 4.51 4.33
C PRO A 894 -16.34 4.89 5.69
N ASP A 895 -15.47 4.05 6.25
CA ASP A 895 -14.76 4.34 7.51
C ASP A 895 -13.86 5.58 7.40
N ALA A 896 -13.13 5.69 6.30
CA ALA A 896 -12.28 6.84 6.02
C ALA A 896 -13.11 8.10 5.76
N LYS A 897 -14.28 8.00 5.13
CA LYS A 897 -15.22 9.12 4.94
C LYS A 897 -15.71 9.64 6.30
N GLY A 898 -16.22 8.75 7.16
CA GLY A 898 -16.66 9.13 8.51
C GLY A 898 -15.56 9.75 9.36
N TYR A 899 -14.38 9.13 9.39
CA TYR A 899 -13.23 9.70 10.11
C TYR A 899 -12.78 11.06 9.54
N THR A 900 -12.76 11.21 8.21
CA THR A 900 -12.43 12.48 7.55
C THR A 900 -13.44 13.56 7.90
N SER A 901 -14.73 13.22 7.92
CA SER A 901 -15.80 14.14 8.30
C SER A 901 -15.68 14.59 9.76
N MET A 902 -15.39 13.66 10.68
CA MET A 902 -15.09 13.98 12.08
C MET A 902 -13.88 14.92 12.19
N VAL A 903 -12.79 14.64 11.46
CA VAL A 903 -11.61 15.49 11.44
C VAL A 903 -11.96 16.88 10.93
N ARG A 904 -12.71 17.01 9.83
CA ARG A 904 -13.17 18.30 9.28
C ARG A 904 -14.00 19.09 10.28
N TYR A 905 -14.89 18.42 11.01
CA TYR A 905 -15.66 19.02 12.10
C TYR A 905 -14.75 19.58 13.20
N MET A 906 -13.79 18.77 13.68
CA MET A 906 -12.86 19.16 14.76
C MET A 906 -11.96 20.36 14.42
N VAL A 907 -11.63 20.56 13.15
CA VAL A 907 -10.71 21.60 12.68
C VAL A 907 -11.42 22.76 11.96
N ASN A 908 -12.75 22.79 12.02
CA ASN A 908 -13.60 23.81 11.39
C ASN A 908 -13.38 23.94 9.86
N ASP A 909 -13.26 22.81 9.16
CA ASP A 909 -13.08 22.74 7.71
C ASP A 909 -14.42 22.60 6.99
N THR A 910 -15.19 23.68 6.94
CA THR A 910 -16.55 23.65 6.40
C THR A 910 -16.59 23.38 4.89
N ASP A 911 -17.72 22.91 4.41
CA ASP A 911 -17.93 22.65 2.98
C ASP A 911 -17.82 23.95 2.14
N GLU A 912 -18.19 25.10 2.69
CA GLU A 912 -18.01 26.39 2.01
C GLU A 912 -16.53 26.75 1.81
N LEU A 913 -15.69 26.52 2.83
CA LEU A 913 -14.25 26.77 2.72
C LEU A 913 -13.56 25.77 1.78
N ARG A 914 -14.02 24.52 1.77
CA ARG A 914 -13.60 23.52 0.77
C ARG A 914 -13.99 23.96 -0.64
N GLN A 915 -15.23 24.43 -0.83
CA GLN A 915 -15.70 24.92 -2.12
C GLN A 915 -14.92 26.14 -2.59
N GLN A 916 -14.70 27.13 -1.73
CA GLN A 916 -13.91 28.31 -2.06
C GLN A 916 -12.49 27.92 -2.53
N ARG A 917 -11.82 27.01 -1.82
CA ARG A 917 -10.48 26.55 -2.22
C ARG A 917 -10.51 25.77 -3.53
N ARG A 918 -11.55 24.98 -3.78
CA ARG A 918 -11.74 24.29 -5.06
C ARG A 918 -11.87 25.29 -6.20
N ASP A 919 -12.70 26.32 -6.04
CA ASP A 919 -12.87 27.37 -7.05
C ASP A 919 -11.53 28.06 -7.36
N GLN A 920 -10.73 28.36 -6.33
CA GLN A 920 -9.38 28.93 -6.48
C GLN A 920 -8.41 28.00 -7.21
N VAL A 921 -8.42 26.69 -6.89
CA VAL A 921 -7.63 25.68 -7.61
C VAL A 921 -8.00 25.67 -9.10
N LEU A 922 -9.30 25.63 -9.40
CA LEU A 922 -9.80 25.58 -10.78
C LEU A 922 -9.52 26.86 -11.56
N SER A 923 -9.35 28.00 -10.88
CA SER A 923 -9.07 29.30 -11.50
C SER A 923 -7.60 29.70 -11.51
N THR A 924 -6.67 28.81 -11.16
CA THR A 924 -5.24 29.12 -11.06
C THR A 924 -4.66 29.59 -12.40
N THR A 925 -3.84 30.64 -12.39
CA THR A 925 -3.14 31.16 -13.58
C THR A 925 -1.62 31.24 -13.37
N VAL A 926 -0.87 31.51 -14.45
CA VAL A 926 0.59 31.70 -14.38
C VAL A 926 0.99 32.91 -13.52
N GLU A 927 0.12 33.92 -13.42
CA GLU A 927 0.33 35.07 -12.54
C GLU A 927 0.38 34.66 -11.06
N ASP A 928 -0.36 33.62 -10.66
CA ASP A 928 -0.34 33.11 -9.28
C ASP A 928 1.03 32.50 -8.94
N PHE A 929 1.68 31.82 -9.90
CA PHE A 929 3.05 31.31 -9.73
C PHE A 929 4.04 32.45 -9.46
N ARG A 930 3.93 33.54 -10.23
CA ARG A 930 4.77 34.73 -10.08
C ARG A 930 4.52 35.43 -8.75
N ALA A 931 3.25 35.55 -8.34
CA ALA A 931 2.88 36.15 -7.06
C ALA A 931 3.37 35.30 -5.88
N PHE A 932 3.29 33.98 -5.98
CA PHE A 932 3.77 33.07 -4.94
C PHE A 932 5.29 33.06 -4.81
N ALA A 933 6.02 33.44 -5.87
CA ALA A 933 7.47 33.62 -5.80
C ALA A 933 7.87 34.67 -4.75
N ASP A 934 7.14 35.79 -4.65
CA ASP A 934 7.40 36.84 -3.66
C ASP A 934 7.09 36.36 -2.23
N VAL A 935 6.11 35.45 -2.08
CA VAL A 935 5.81 34.79 -0.80
C VAL A 935 6.98 33.89 -0.39
N LEU A 936 7.49 33.06 -1.30
CA LEU A 936 8.62 32.17 -1.02
C LEU A 936 9.95 32.91 -0.83
N GLU A 937 10.14 34.08 -1.44
CA GLU A 937 11.32 34.91 -1.19
C GLU A 937 11.32 35.47 0.25
N ARG A 938 10.17 35.89 0.78
CA ARG A 938 10.07 36.26 2.20
C ARG A 938 10.30 35.05 3.11
N ALA A 939 9.75 33.90 2.73
CA ALA A 939 9.91 32.66 3.49
C ALA A 939 11.37 32.17 3.51
N SER A 940 12.13 32.32 2.43
CA SER A 940 13.54 31.91 2.37
C SER A 940 14.42 32.75 3.31
N GLN A 941 14.09 34.03 3.49
CA GLN A 941 14.78 34.96 4.40
C GLN A 941 14.43 34.74 5.88
N ALA A 942 13.18 34.41 6.18
CA ALA A 942 12.70 34.17 7.55
C ALA A 942 12.80 32.69 7.99
N GLY A 943 13.12 31.78 7.06
CA GLY A 943 13.02 30.35 7.26
C GLY A 943 14.04 29.78 8.24
N ARG A 944 13.57 28.87 9.08
CA ARG A 944 14.39 28.05 9.99
C ARG A 944 14.90 26.81 9.27
N VAL A 945 16.03 26.27 9.73
CA VAL A 945 16.60 25.03 9.20
C VAL A 945 16.79 24.01 10.32
N VAL A 946 16.26 22.81 10.10
CA VAL A 946 16.54 21.65 10.95
C VAL A 946 17.16 20.57 10.08
N VAL A 947 18.29 20.02 10.52
CA VAL A 947 18.98 18.92 9.84
C VAL A 947 19.07 17.74 10.79
N LEU A 948 18.62 16.56 10.35
CA LEU A 948 18.99 15.30 10.98
C LEU A 948 20.05 14.62 10.10
N GLY A 949 21.24 14.34 10.64
CA GLY A 949 22.33 13.83 9.82
C GLY A 949 23.61 13.50 10.59
N SER A 950 24.69 13.24 9.87
CA SER A 950 25.96 12.88 10.48
C SER A 950 26.59 14.04 11.27
N PRO A 951 27.29 13.75 12.39
CA PRO A 951 28.12 14.74 13.07
C PRO A 951 29.11 15.42 12.11
N GLU A 952 29.64 14.69 11.13
CA GLU A 952 30.62 15.18 10.15
C GLU A 952 30.01 16.24 9.22
N ALA A 953 28.84 15.95 8.63
CA ALA A 953 28.16 16.88 7.73
C ALA A 953 27.72 18.15 8.45
N ILE A 954 27.19 18.03 9.67
CA ILE A 954 26.78 19.18 10.49
C ILE A 954 27.99 20.03 10.90
N ARG A 955 29.12 19.41 11.29
CA ARG A 955 30.36 20.14 11.60
C ARG A 955 30.91 20.86 10.37
N ALA A 956 30.91 20.21 9.20
CA ALA A 956 31.36 20.83 7.96
C ALA A 956 30.50 22.05 7.60
N ALA A 957 29.17 21.93 7.69
CA ALA A 957 28.25 23.05 7.47
C ALA A 957 28.47 24.20 8.45
N ASN A 958 28.70 23.90 9.74
CA ASN A 958 29.02 24.91 10.75
C ASN A 958 30.38 25.57 10.55
N ALA A 959 31.37 24.84 10.04
CA ALA A 959 32.67 25.42 9.70
C ALA A 959 32.57 26.40 8.53
N GLU A 960 31.71 26.12 7.55
CA GLU A 960 31.49 26.98 6.38
C GLU A 960 30.62 28.21 6.71
N ARG A 961 29.59 28.05 7.55
CA ARG A 961 28.62 29.12 7.88
C ARG A 961 28.77 29.77 9.27
N GLY A 962 29.80 29.41 10.04
CA GLY A 962 30.14 30.04 11.32
C GLY A 962 29.19 29.68 12.47
N GLU A 963 29.17 28.41 12.90
CA GLU A 963 28.32 27.90 14.00
C GLU A 963 26.82 28.19 13.80
N TRP A 964 26.38 28.12 12.55
CA TRP A 964 25.01 28.43 12.13
C TRP A 964 23.94 27.49 12.72
N LEU A 965 24.25 26.20 12.91
CA LEU A 965 23.39 25.18 13.50
C LEU A 965 23.75 24.94 14.96
N THR A 966 22.76 25.04 15.86
CA THR A 966 22.90 24.55 17.24
C THR A 966 22.87 23.03 17.22
N VAL A 967 23.89 22.37 17.78
CA VAL A 967 24.03 20.91 17.67
C VAL A 967 23.42 20.20 18.87
N THR A 968 22.45 19.31 18.59
CA THR A 968 21.80 18.45 19.58
C THR A 968 22.12 16.99 19.26
N ARG A 969 22.65 16.24 20.24
CA ARG A 969 22.96 14.82 20.06
C ARG A 969 21.71 13.96 20.29
N VAL A 970 21.27 13.23 19.26
CA VAL A 970 20.11 12.33 19.34
C VAL A 970 20.54 10.88 19.63
N LEU A 971 21.54 10.38 18.90
CA LEU A 971 22.17 9.05 19.09
C LEU A 971 23.67 9.16 19.42
#